data_AF-A0A088F473-F1
#
_entry.id   AF-A0A088F473-F1
#
_cell.length_a   1.000
_cell.length_b   1.000
_cell.length_c   1.000
_cell.angle_alpha   90.00
_cell.angle_beta   90.00
_cell.angle_gamma   90.00
#
_symmetry.space_group_name_H-M   'P 1'
#
loop_
_entity.id
_entity.type
_entity.pdbx_description
1 polymer ?
#
loop_
_entity_poly.entity_id
_entity_poly.type
_entity_poly.pdbx_seq_one_letter_code
_entity_poly.pdbx_strand_id
1 'polypeptide(L)'
;MSLTISVYRNNQEISSLPLIAGVFTKRLLAEHELVFTISTVSPLDLQVGDYVTYKGEVMTINKQPDVKRNHQFEYNIKFQGQRHTLSRFLIKDEGALVFDYSDTLETYMSMFIESINSVDSGWTVGDLEPVEPFTVSFDKVDHLTALNMIAEACKCEWQIKNKTISIKKTVGQARAYPLAYGQHNGLYSIKRVSVENSKIVTRAFAVGGTQNLPASYAFKQLTLQGYDENIEAIEVFGIREGVFEDKEIYPRLINATVKAVHKINDLSFTITTDLDFDLNGQRIDGQELYVVFRSGMLTDRQFKILSYNHTTKVIRYEATKDDNGNIYPSGVSIAEVGDKYVLIGLRMPQSYVDAALAELAVKRAEYLASNKVPRVIYEAPLDPLDLKRKNTIIEEGDIIPFIDSAIGLDDNLRVTSVSYPACFPEVLFQGMVFTAEIGQEVTYTRAQRVEKDIKENKEVITQVTKRSYENDRIAAMRMRELQELVFDPDGYFDPTNIRPESIETLMLSVGAKSQNFSLNGVRIEPNYQNDANKIAISSGDLIHRELKIEGLGYIWIMTEGLFEGLDPAKAYYLSAKCSKTALTGVWDVSETSRRVDEETGYLYLNLGVLYNVFEDKRDYSLTNGMTYINGAQITTGKISAERIDVEQLFSEEITATNFNLNTGRIGNFWVEDGKIIPFKGEFGYDLYDMLELRTNGFTFDSMNRFRDDFFGYTTGVKMSTLENGAMLDLSHYTAGDINHEQKNHPYTGIRINMQNAFRNALNIFRGSISVWGYPCFNGAVPLGDGRYMHYRQGLLIEVNTDATMPQVNS
;
A
#
# COMPACT_ATOMS: atom_id res chain seq x y z
N MET A 1 -11.29 49.08 -11.96
CA MET A 1 -12.35 48.40 -11.18
C MET A 1 -11.78 47.09 -10.69
N SER A 2 -11.81 46.83 -9.38
CA SER A 2 -11.44 45.53 -8.83
C SER A 2 -12.50 44.51 -9.25
N LEU A 3 -12.14 43.54 -10.10
CA LEU A 3 -13.04 42.42 -10.39
C LEU A 3 -13.30 41.65 -9.09
N THR A 4 -14.56 41.45 -8.78
CA THR A 4 -15.01 40.68 -7.62
C THR A 4 -15.96 39.59 -8.07
N ILE A 5 -16.07 38.54 -7.27
CA ILE A 5 -17.01 37.44 -7.46
C ILE A 5 -17.90 37.35 -6.22
N SER A 6 -19.22 37.38 -6.44
CA SER A 6 -20.21 37.27 -5.38
C SER A 6 -20.33 35.81 -4.92
N VAL A 7 -20.36 35.63 -3.61
CA VAL A 7 -20.61 34.35 -2.94
C VAL A 7 -22.08 34.29 -2.55
N TYR A 8 -22.73 33.19 -2.86
CA TYR A 8 -24.16 33.00 -2.67
C TYR A 8 -24.45 31.87 -1.69
N ARG A 9 -25.51 32.08 -0.89
CA ARG A 9 -26.19 31.07 -0.08
C ARG A 9 -27.67 31.17 -0.36
N ASN A 10 -28.33 30.08 -0.76
CA ASN A 10 -29.77 30.08 -1.08
C ASN A 10 -30.19 31.21 -2.05
N ASN A 11 -29.40 31.46 -3.11
CA ASN A 11 -29.58 32.54 -4.08
C ASN A 11 -29.47 33.98 -3.51
N GLN A 12 -29.04 34.15 -2.27
CA GLN A 12 -28.73 35.46 -1.69
C GLN A 12 -27.22 35.68 -1.65
N GLU A 13 -26.77 36.86 -2.07
CA GLU A 13 -25.36 37.25 -1.94
C GLU A 13 -25.02 37.49 -0.47
N ILE A 14 -24.04 36.75 0.04
CA ILE A 14 -23.59 36.82 1.45
C ILE A 14 -22.24 37.53 1.61
N SER A 15 -21.41 37.51 0.56
CA SER A 15 -20.07 38.08 0.57
C SER A 15 -19.59 38.30 -0.85
N SER A 16 -18.49 39.03 -1.01
CA SER A 16 -17.83 39.27 -2.29
C SER A 16 -16.33 39.09 -2.12
N LEU A 17 -15.71 38.33 -3.02
CA LEU A 17 -14.29 38.00 -2.98
C LEU A 17 -13.55 38.69 -4.14
N PRO A 18 -12.33 39.19 -3.92
CA PRO A 18 -11.54 39.77 -5.00
C PRO A 18 -11.04 38.67 -5.94
N LEU A 19 -11.46 38.72 -7.22
CA LEU A 19 -11.15 37.65 -8.19
C LEU A 19 -9.64 37.52 -8.45
N ILE A 20 -8.89 38.61 -8.29
CA ILE A 20 -7.42 38.62 -8.42
C ILE A 20 -6.71 37.76 -7.36
N ALA A 21 -7.36 37.48 -6.22
CA ALA A 21 -6.84 36.60 -5.17
C ALA A 21 -7.23 35.13 -5.37
N GLY A 22 -8.04 34.83 -6.40
CA GLY A 22 -8.45 33.48 -6.75
C GLY A 22 -7.45 32.81 -7.68
N VAL A 23 -7.18 31.53 -7.45
CA VAL A 23 -6.44 30.65 -8.35
C VAL A 23 -7.35 29.52 -8.76
N PHE A 24 -7.58 29.36 -10.06
CA PHE A 24 -8.32 28.25 -10.62
C PHE A 24 -7.36 27.13 -10.99
N THR A 25 -7.66 25.91 -10.55
CA THR A 25 -6.88 24.71 -10.84
C THR A 25 -7.81 23.60 -11.31
N LYS A 26 -7.45 22.96 -12.43
CA LYS A 26 -8.19 21.82 -12.96
C LYS A 26 -7.19 20.76 -13.43
N ARG A 27 -7.31 19.55 -12.86
CA ARG A 27 -6.50 18.36 -13.17
C ARG A 27 -7.42 17.27 -13.69
N LEU A 28 -6.91 16.46 -14.62
CA LEU A 28 -7.62 15.28 -15.10
C LEU A 28 -7.86 14.29 -13.96
N LEU A 29 -9.09 13.78 -13.87
CA LEU A 29 -9.55 12.78 -12.88
C LEU A 29 -9.35 13.18 -11.40
N ALA A 30 -9.05 14.45 -11.13
CA ALA A 30 -8.59 14.92 -9.82
C ALA A 30 -9.12 16.33 -9.53
N GLU A 31 -8.27 17.25 -9.07
CA GLU A 31 -8.66 18.57 -8.57
C GLU A 31 -9.48 19.34 -9.60
N HIS A 32 -10.54 19.98 -9.12
CA HIS A 32 -11.28 20.98 -9.87
C HIS A 32 -11.72 22.06 -8.89
N GLU A 33 -10.84 23.04 -8.66
CA GLU A 33 -10.94 23.95 -7.54
C GLU A 33 -10.67 25.41 -7.94
N LEU A 34 -11.36 26.32 -7.27
CA LEU A 34 -11.10 27.75 -7.27
C LEU A 34 -10.77 28.14 -5.83
N VAL A 35 -9.51 28.48 -5.59
CA VAL A 35 -8.98 28.71 -4.25
C VAL A 35 -8.69 30.19 -4.04
N PHE A 36 -9.24 30.76 -2.97
CA PHE A 36 -8.94 32.12 -2.53
C PHE A 36 -8.06 32.10 -1.29
N THR A 37 -6.94 32.82 -1.33
CA THR A 37 -6.11 33.08 -0.15
C THR A 37 -6.18 34.57 0.18
N ILE A 38 -6.91 34.92 1.24
CA ILE A 38 -7.21 36.31 1.59
C ILE A 38 -7.08 36.58 3.09
N SER A 39 -6.87 37.85 3.44
CA SER A 39 -6.84 38.33 4.83
C SER A 39 -7.90 39.39 5.05
N THR A 40 -8.71 39.25 6.11
CA THR A 40 -9.79 40.19 6.45
C THR A 40 -9.69 40.66 7.90
N VAL A 41 -10.20 41.86 8.17
CA VAL A 41 -10.24 42.44 9.54
C VAL A 41 -11.38 41.89 10.39
N SER A 42 -12.45 41.41 9.75
CA SER A 42 -13.61 40.79 10.37
C SER A 42 -13.77 39.36 9.85
N PRO A 43 -14.36 38.44 10.64
CA PRO A 43 -14.61 37.08 10.17
C PRO A 43 -15.58 37.07 8.98
N LEU A 44 -15.38 36.14 8.05
CA LEU A 44 -16.30 35.89 6.94
C LEU A 44 -17.30 34.83 7.36
N ASP A 45 -18.59 35.06 7.11
CA ASP A 45 -19.65 34.06 7.36
C ASP A 45 -19.75 33.06 6.20
N LEU A 46 -18.67 32.31 5.96
CA LEU A 46 -18.62 31.25 4.94
C LEU A 46 -18.89 29.89 5.56
N GLN A 47 -19.73 29.10 4.90
CA GLN A 47 -20.20 27.80 5.37
C GLN A 47 -20.18 26.76 4.22
N VAL A 48 -20.24 25.49 4.60
CA VAL A 48 -20.40 24.39 3.63
C VAL A 48 -21.72 24.56 2.90
N GLY A 49 -21.69 24.49 1.57
CA GLY A 49 -22.83 24.71 0.69
C GLY A 49 -22.88 26.10 0.03
N ASP A 50 -22.09 27.07 0.51
CA ASP A 50 -21.95 28.37 -0.17
C ASP A 50 -21.26 28.18 -1.53
N TYR A 51 -21.66 28.95 -2.53
CA TYR A 51 -21.18 28.77 -3.90
C TYR A 51 -20.88 30.08 -4.62
N VAL A 52 -20.08 29.96 -5.67
CA VAL A 52 -19.79 31.02 -6.64
C VAL A 52 -20.08 30.52 -8.04
N THR A 53 -20.40 31.42 -8.97
CA THR A 53 -20.50 31.10 -10.40
C THR A 53 -19.27 31.65 -11.11
N TYR A 54 -18.37 30.77 -11.54
CA TYR A 54 -17.13 31.12 -12.21
C TYR A 54 -17.11 30.55 -13.63
N LYS A 55 -16.94 31.41 -14.64
CA LYS A 55 -16.95 31.06 -16.08
C LYS A 55 -18.14 30.19 -16.52
N GLY A 56 -19.31 30.44 -15.93
CA GLY A 56 -20.54 29.70 -16.22
C GLY A 56 -20.71 28.40 -15.42
N GLU A 57 -19.75 28.03 -14.58
CA GLU A 57 -19.82 26.85 -13.71
C GLU A 57 -20.08 27.26 -12.26
N VAL A 58 -20.94 26.48 -11.58
CA VAL A 58 -21.17 26.60 -10.13
C VAL A 58 -20.09 25.84 -9.38
N MET A 59 -19.35 26.53 -8.51
CA MET A 59 -18.32 25.96 -7.64
C MET A 59 -18.72 26.16 -6.17
N THR A 60 -18.67 25.12 -5.35
CA THR A 60 -19.26 25.09 -4.00
C THR A 60 -18.22 24.78 -2.92
N ILE A 61 -18.37 25.36 -1.74
CA ILE A 61 -17.59 24.99 -0.55
C ILE A 61 -18.10 23.64 -0.03
N ASN A 62 -17.28 22.59 -0.14
CA ASN A 62 -17.60 21.24 0.36
C ASN A 62 -17.00 20.91 1.72
N LYS A 63 -15.97 21.67 2.12
CA LYS A 63 -15.29 21.52 3.40
C LYS A 63 -15.20 22.89 4.05
N GLN A 64 -15.36 22.94 5.37
CA GLN A 64 -15.23 24.18 6.12
C GLN A 64 -13.85 24.82 5.83
N PRO A 65 -13.80 26.12 5.47
CA PRO A 65 -12.53 26.79 5.17
C PRO A 65 -11.58 26.79 6.38
N ASP A 66 -10.29 26.60 6.11
CA ASP A 66 -9.26 26.73 7.14
C ASP A 66 -9.07 28.22 7.46
N VAL A 67 -9.10 28.57 8.75
CA VAL A 67 -8.97 29.95 9.24
C VAL A 67 -7.85 30.04 10.25
N LYS A 68 -6.88 30.91 9.99
CA LYS A 68 -5.84 31.27 10.93
C LYS A 68 -6.05 32.71 11.40
N ARG A 69 -5.97 32.95 12.71
CA ARG A 69 -6.13 34.28 13.29
C ARG A 69 -4.78 34.81 13.80
N ASN A 70 -4.31 35.90 13.22
CA ASN A 70 -3.11 36.63 13.65
C ASN A 70 -3.28 38.14 13.39
N HIS A 71 -3.91 38.87 14.32
CA HIS A 71 -4.42 40.24 14.17
C HIS A 71 -5.50 40.44 13.08
N GLN A 72 -5.36 39.78 11.93
CA GLN A 72 -6.38 39.59 10.90
C GLN A 72 -6.80 38.12 10.82
N PHE A 73 -7.86 37.83 10.08
CA PHE A 73 -8.28 36.48 9.74
C PHE A 73 -7.72 36.11 8.37
N GLU A 74 -6.84 35.14 8.32
CA GLU A 74 -6.27 34.56 7.09
C GLU A 74 -7.11 33.33 6.71
N TYR A 75 -7.67 33.35 5.50
CA TYR A 75 -8.50 32.27 4.98
C TYR A 75 -7.82 31.58 3.79
N ASN A 76 -7.94 30.25 3.74
CA ASN A 76 -7.80 29.47 2.51
C ASN A 76 -9.17 28.87 2.17
N ILE A 77 -9.86 29.49 1.22
CA ILE A 77 -11.23 29.13 0.84
C ILE A 77 -11.18 28.32 -0.44
N LYS A 78 -11.67 27.08 -0.41
CA LYS A 78 -11.69 26.19 -1.57
C LYS A 78 -13.11 26.02 -2.08
N PHE A 79 -13.41 26.58 -3.24
CA PHE A 79 -14.62 26.28 -4.00
C PHE A 79 -14.31 25.13 -4.96
N GLN A 80 -15.09 24.06 -4.89
CA GLN A 80 -14.90 22.88 -5.70
C GLN A 80 -15.97 22.80 -6.80
N GLY A 81 -15.55 22.48 -8.02
CA GLY A 81 -16.43 22.35 -9.18
C GLY A 81 -17.35 21.12 -9.10
N GLN A 82 -18.16 20.93 -10.14
CA GLN A 82 -19.29 19.99 -10.12
C GLN A 82 -18.89 18.52 -9.88
N ARG A 83 -17.68 18.09 -10.28
CA ARG A 83 -17.23 16.71 -10.03
C ARG A 83 -17.17 16.34 -8.55
N HIS A 84 -16.94 17.31 -7.67
CA HIS A 84 -16.86 17.06 -6.23
C HIS A 84 -18.25 16.96 -5.57
N THR A 85 -19.35 17.20 -6.31
CA THR A 85 -20.69 16.88 -5.79
C THR A 85 -20.95 15.37 -5.82
N LEU A 86 -20.27 14.63 -6.71
CA LEU A 86 -20.40 13.17 -6.82
C LEU A 86 -19.92 12.45 -5.54
N SER A 87 -18.99 13.04 -4.77
CA SER A 87 -18.54 12.45 -3.51
C SER A 87 -19.50 12.64 -2.34
N ARG A 88 -20.61 13.38 -2.54
CA ARG A 88 -21.62 13.63 -1.48
C ARG A 88 -22.65 12.53 -1.35
N PHE A 89 -22.83 11.71 -2.39
CA PHE A 89 -23.94 10.77 -2.49
C PHE A 89 -23.44 9.36 -2.79
N LEU A 90 -24.02 8.36 -2.16
CA LEU A 90 -23.73 6.95 -2.40
C LEU A 90 -24.44 6.46 -3.66
N ILE A 91 -23.74 5.64 -4.46
CA ILE A 91 -24.36 4.93 -5.59
C ILE A 91 -25.33 3.87 -5.05
N LYS A 92 -26.48 3.74 -5.70
CA LYS A 92 -27.54 2.80 -5.32
C LYS A 92 -28.13 2.18 -6.57
N ASP A 93 -28.43 0.89 -6.49
CA ASP A 93 -29.24 0.19 -7.48
C ASP A 93 -30.45 -0.41 -6.79
N GLU A 94 -31.66 0.00 -7.20
CA GLU A 94 -32.94 -0.36 -6.56
C GLU A 94 -32.96 -0.19 -5.00
N GLY A 95 -32.15 0.72 -4.47
CA GLY A 95 -32.01 0.97 -3.03
C GLY A 95 -30.93 0.14 -2.33
N ALA A 96 -30.31 -0.83 -3.00
CA ALA A 96 -29.14 -1.55 -2.49
C ALA A 96 -27.89 -0.68 -2.52
N LEU A 97 -27.09 -0.76 -1.45
CA LEU A 97 -25.79 -0.08 -1.30
C LEU A 97 -24.60 -1.03 -1.51
N VAL A 98 -24.86 -2.33 -1.58
CA VAL A 98 -23.87 -3.37 -1.84
C VAL A 98 -24.46 -4.25 -2.93
N PHE A 99 -23.83 -4.25 -4.10
CA PHE A 99 -24.31 -4.98 -5.26
C PHE A 99 -23.19 -5.17 -6.27
N ASP A 100 -23.28 -6.27 -7.01
CA ASP A 100 -22.46 -6.52 -8.19
C ASP A 100 -23.25 -6.08 -9.41
N TYR A 101 -22.62 -5.35 -10.30
CA TYR A 101 -23.20 -4.96 -11.57
C TYR A 101 -22.33 -5.52 -12.69
N SER A 102 -22.94 -6.02 -13.75
CA SER A 102 -22.23 -6.67 -14.85
C SER A 102 -22.95 -6.41 -16.18
N ASP A 103 -22.50 -5.41 -16.93
CA ASP A 103 -23.13 -5.04 -18.20
C ASP A 103 -22.15 -4.25 -19.10
N THR A 104 -22.66 -3.72 -20.22
CA THR A 104 -21.98 -2.76 -21.08
C THR A 104 -21.83 -1.39 -20.40
N LEU A 105 -20.86 -0.62 -20.85
CA LEU A 105 -20.61 0.74 -20.34
C LEU A 105 -21.84 1.66 -20.48
N GLU A 106 -22.65 1.48 -21.51
CA GLU A 106 -23.88 2.26 -21.72
C GLU A 106 -24.92 2.01 -20.62
N THR A 107 -25.11 0.74 -20.26
CA THR A 107 -26.01 0.34 -19.19
C THR A 107 -25.49 0.80 -17.83
N TYR A 108 -24.18 0.66 -17.56
CA TYR A 108 -23.54 1.20 -16.36
C TYR A 108 -23.82 2.68 -16.18
N MET A 109 -23.63 3.46 -17.24
CA MET A 109 -23.84 4.90 -17.19
C MET A 109 -25.32 5.26 -17.08
N SER A 110 -26.22 4.44 -17.61
CA SER A 110 -27.66 4.63 -17.39
C SER A 110 -28.03 4.48 -15.92
N MET A 111 -27.60 3.39 -15.26
CA MET A 111 -27.80 3.17 -13.82
C MET A 111 -27.14 4.26 -12.97
N PHE A 112 -25.89 4.64 -13.31
CA PHE A 112 -25.17 5.71 -12.62
C PHE A 112 -25.94 7.03 -12.67
N ILE A 113 -26.42 7.41 -13.86
CA ILE A 113 -27.12 8.67 -14.10
C ILE A 113 -28.50 8.67 -13.42
N GLU A 114 -29.21 7.54 -13.42
CA GLU A 114 -30.45 7.39 -12.66
C GLU A 114 -30.23 7.58 -11.15
N SER A 115 -29.22 6.90 -10.61
CA SER A 115 -28.85 6.99 -9.20
C SER A 115 -28.51 8.42 -8.78
N ILE A 116 -27.63 9.12 -9.50
CA ILE A 116 -27.26 10.50 -9.13
C ILE A 116 -28.41 11.48 -9.33
N ASN A 117 -29.19 11.37 -10.42
CA ASN A 117 -30.29 12.29 -10.69
C ASN A 117 -31.47 12.16 -9.70
N SER A 118 -31.54 11.05 -8.95
CA SER A 118 -32.51 10.91 -7.86
C SER A 118 -32.26 11.87 -6.69
N VAL A 119 -31.02 12.37 -6.53
CA VAL A 119 -30.59 13.24 -5.42
C VAL A 119 -30.00 14.58 -5.87
N ASP A 120 -29.36 14.63 -7.04
CA ASP A 120 -28.78 15.82 -7.66
C ASP A 120 -29.10 15.82 -9.16
N SER A 121 -30.16 16.50 -9.57
CA SER A 121 -30.65 16.47 -10.95
C SER A 121 -29.72 17.18 -11.97
N GLY A 122 -29.81 16.77 -13.24
CA GLY A 122 -29.20 17.45 -14.39
C GLY A 122 -27.95 16.76 -14.95
N TRP A 123 -27.58 15.59 -14.44
CA TRP A 123 -26.50 14.78 -15.00
C TRP A 123 -26.94 14.05 -16.25
N THR A 124 -26.04 14.00 -17.24
CA THR A 124 -26.27 13.34 -18.53
C THR A 124 -25.04 12.55 -18.98
N VAL A 125 -25.26 11.56 -19.83
CA VAL A 125 -24.19 10.81 -20.49
C VAL A 125 -23.71 11.58 -21.72
N GLY A 126 -22.39 11.68 -21.87
CA GLY A 126 -21.72 12.21 -23.05
C GLY A 126 -21.26 11.10 -23.98
N ASP A 127 -20.02 11.21 -24.45
CA ASP A 127 -19.44 10.20 -25.33
C ASP A 127 -18.94 8.99 -24.52
N LEU A 128 -19.26 7.77 -24.97
CA LEU A 128 -18.82 6.51 -24.37
C LEU A 128 -17.93 5.70 -25.33
N GLU A 129 -16.87 5.12 -24.79
CA GLU A 129 -16.00 4.18 -25.52
C GLU A 129 -16.73 2.85 -25.77
N PRO A 130 -16.64 2.27 -26.98
CA PRO A 130 -17.09 0.91 -27.21
C PRO A 130 -16.15 -0.08 -26.49
N VAL A 131 -16.62 -0.66 -25.40
CA VAL A 131 -15.91 -1.66 -24.60
C VAL A 131 -16.74 -2.93 -24.44
N GLU A 132 -16.04 -4.05 -24.24
CA GLU A 132 -16.70 -5.31 -23.89
C GLU A 132 -17.34 -5.22 -22.50
N PRO A 133 -18.43 -5.98 -22.22
CA PRO A 133 -19.04 -6.03 -20.89
C PRO A 133 -18.04 -6.38 -19.79
N PHE A 134 -18.23 -5.80 -18.61
CA PHE A 134 -17.36 -5.99 -17.45
C PHE A 134 -18.15 -5.90 -16.15
N THR A 135 -17.54 -6.38 -15.07
CA THR A 135 -18.19 -6.48 -13.76
C THR A 135 -17.50 -5.59 -12.74
N VAL A 136 -18.30 -4.86 -11.96
CA VAL A 136 -17.86 -4.00 -10.87
C VAL A 136 -18.72 -4.29 -9.65
N SER A 137 -18.06 -4.64 -8.54
CA SER A 137 -18.68 -4.78 -7.24
C SER A 137 -18.64 -3.46 -6.48
N PHE A 138 -19.81 -2.91 -6.16
CA PHE A 138 -19.92 -1.68 -5.37
C PHE A 138 -20.24 -2.03 -3.92
N ASP A 139 -19.44 -1.54 -2.96
CA ASP A 139 -19.74 -1.64 -1.52
C ASP A 139 -19.72 -0.25 -0.90
N LYS A 140 -20.90 0.31 -0.63
CA LYS A 140 -21.10 1.57 0.11
C LYS A 140 -20.15 2.68 -0.37
N VAL A 141 -20.00 2.81 -1.69
CA VAL A 141 -19.13 3.80 -2.33
C VAL A 141 -19.93 5.02 -2.80
N ASP A 142 -19.28 6.18 -2.81
CA ASP A 142 -19.84 7.40 -3.40
C ASP A 142 -19.76 7.38 -4.95
N HIS A 143 -20.49 8.27 -5.61
CA HIS A 143 -20.55 8.31 -7.07
C HIS A 143 -19.20 8.69 -7.72
N LEU A 144 -18.34 9.46 -7.06
CA LEU A 144 -17.02 9.79 -7.63
C LEU A 144 -16.13 8.54 -7.62
N THR A 145 -16.12 7.82 -6.50
CA THR A 145 -15.43 6.54 -6.37
C THR A 145 -16.00 5.50 -7.35
N ALA A 146 -17.32 5.39 -7.47
CA ALA A 146 -17.96 4.49 -8.42
C ALA A 146 -17.59 4.83 -9.88
N LEU A 147 -17.55 6.12 -10.25
CA LEU A 147 -17.13 6.55 -11.58
C LEU A 147 -15.67 6.17 -11.88
N ASN A 148 -14.78 6.28 -10.90
CA ASN A 148 -13.40 5.79 -11.02
C ASN A 148 -13.36 4.27 -11.21
N MET A 149 -14.13 3.50 -10.42
CA MET A 149 -14.17 2.03 -10.52
C MET A 149 -14.66 1.58 -11.90
N ILE A 150 -15.70 2.22 -12.43
CA ILE A 150 -16.22 1.96 -13.78
C ILE A 150 -15.15 2.23 -14.83
N ALA A 151 -14.52 3.41 -14.78
CA ALA A 151 -13.49 3.80 -15.76
C ALA A 151 -12.23 2.92 -15.67
N GLU A 152 -11.80 2.52 -14.47
CA GLU A 152 -10.69 1.59 -14.26
C GLU A 152 -11.01 0.21 -14.83
N ALA A 153 -12.19 -0.33 -14.56
CA ALA A 153 -12.60 -1.66 -15.02
C ALA A 153 -12.64 -1.74 -16.56
N CYS A 154 -13.08 -0.68 -17.22
CA CYS A 154 -13.06 -0.60 -18.69
C CYS A 154 -11.78 -0.01 -19.28
N LYS A 155 -10.72 0.20 -18.47
CA LYS A 155 -9.42 0.77 -18.87
C LYS A 155 -9.56 2.08 -19.67
N CYS A 156 -10.51 2.91 -19.25
CA CYS A 156 -10.81 4.22 -19.82
C CYS A 156 -10.53 5.33 -18.80
N GLU A 157 -10.89 6.55 -19.17
CA GLU A 157 -10.80 7.78 -18.40
C GLU A 157 -12.14 8.51 -18.50
N TRP A 158 -12.49 9.30 -17.47
CA TRP A 158 -13.71 10.10 -17.49
C TRP A 158 -13.43 11.60 -17.62
N GLN A 159 -14.35 12.34 -18.25
CA GLN A 159 -14.35 13.79 -18.28
C GLN A 159 -15.74 14.31 -17.96
N ILE A 160 -15.80 15.35 -17.13
CA ILE A 160 -17.04 16.02 -16.75
C ILE A 160 -17.01 17.43 -17.32
N LYS A 161 -18.02 17.77 -18.14
CA LYS A 161 -18.28 19.13 -18.61
C LYS A 161 -19.75 19.45 -18.39
N ASN A 162 -20.08 20.45 -17.56
CA ASN A 162 -21.46 20.89 -17.28
C ASN A 162 -22.41 19.74 -16.90
N LYS A 163 -22.02 18.90 -15.92
CA LYS A 163 -22.73 17.66 -15.54
C LYS A 163 -22.93 16.62 -16.66
N THR A 164 -22.28 16.76 -17.80
CA THR A 164 -22.19 15.69 -18.80
C THR A 164 -20.93 14.85 -18.55
N ILE A 165 -21.10 13.54 -18.37
CA ILE A 165 -20.02 12.58 -18.11
C ILE A 165 -19.70 11.82 -19.39
N SER A 166 -18.48 11.96 -19.90
CA SER A 166 -17.94 11.15 -21.01
C SER A 166 -16.90 10.17 -20.49
N ILE A 167 -16.85 8.95 -21.03
CA ILE A 167 -15.86 7.92 -20.68
C ILE A 167 -15.19 7.44 -21.97
N LYS A 168 -13.89 7.66 -22.12
CA LYS A 168 -13.10 7.34 -23.32
C LYS A 168 -11.77 6.71 -22.96
N LYS A 169 -11.10 6.01 -23.89
CA LYS A 169 -9.69 5.58 -23.68
C LYS A 169 -8.75 6.76 -23.40
N THR A 170 -8.97 7.87 -24.10
CA THR A 170 -8.24 9.12 -23.91
C THR A 170 -9.22 10.28 -23.97
N VAL A 171 -9.32 11.05 -22.88
CA VAL A 171 -10.13 12.28 -22.87
C VAL A 171 -9.33 13.50 -23.30
N GLY A 172 -10.02 14.47 -23.91
CA GLY A 172 -9.45 15.71 -24.42
C GLY A 172 -9.41 15.81 -25.94
N GLN A 173 -8.87 16.91 -26.45
CA GLN A 173 -8.85 17.20 -27.88
C GLN A 173 -7.43 17.54 -28.36
N ALA A 174 -7.11 17.14 -29.58
CA ALA A 174 -5.88 17.59 -30.24
C ALA A 174 -5.99 19.09 -30.56
N ARG A 175 -5.02 19.87 -30.09
CA ARG A 175 -4.91 21.31 -30.32
C ARG A 175 -3.69 21.57 -31.20
N ALA A 176 -3.88 22.25 -32.32
CA ALA A 176 -2.79 22.73 -33.17
C ALA A 176 -2.13 23.99 -32.56
N TYR A 177 -1.66 23.87 -31.31
CA TYR A 177 -1.05 24.94 -30.54
C TYR A 177 0.33 24.49 -30.06
N PRO A 178 1.39 24.70 -30.88
CA PRO A 178 2.73 24.28 -30.49
C PRO A 178 3.23 25.15 -29.34
N LEU A 179 3.72 24.50 -28.28
CA LEU A 179 4.43 25.12 -27.18
C LEU A 179 5.93 24.82 -27.31
N ALA A 180 6.73 25.87 -27.31
CA ALA A 180 8.18 25.74 -27.26
C ALA A 180 8.79 26.82 -26.35
N TYR A 181 9.99 26.54 -25.84
CA TYR A 181 10.73 27.52 -25.07
C TYR A 181 11.15 28.71 -25.97
N GLY A 182 11.01 29.93 -25.44
CA GLY A 182 11.53 31.15 -26.06
C GLY A 182 10.47 32.17 -26.46
N GLN A 183 10.96 33.34 -26.90
CA GLN A 183 10.10 34.47 -27.24
C GLN A 183 9.12 34.11 -28.37
N HIS A 184 7.83 34.43 -28.19
CA HIS A 184 6.73 34.14 -29.12
C HIS A 184 6.32 32.67 -29.26
N ASN A 185 6.92 31.77 -28.46
CA ASN A 185 6.66 30.32 -28.54
C ASN A 185 5.76 29.81 -27.40
N GLY A 186 5.23 30.70 -26.56
CA GLY A 186 4.19 30.40 -25.57
C GLY A 186 4.69 29.92 -24.20
N LEU A 187 5.99 29.63 -24.01
CA LEU A 187 6.57 29.18 -22.74
C LEU A 187 7.69 30.10 -22.24
N TYR A 188 7.69 30.39 -20.93
CA TYR A 188 8.81 31.06 -20.26
C TYR A 188 9.95 30.11 -19.91
N SER A 189 9.63 28.87 -19.58
CA SER A 189 10.58 27.85 -19.17
C SER A 189 9.95 26.47 -19.30
N ILE A 190 10.78 25.43 -19.34
CA ILE A 190 10.35 24.03 -19.28
C ILE A 190 11.10 23.37 -18.11
N LYS A 191 10.38 22.82 -17.14
CA LYS A 191 10.97 22.02 -16.06
C LYS A 191 10.51 20.58 -16.18
N ARG A 192 11.47 19.68 -16.41
CA ARG A 192 11.23 18.24 -16.48
C ARG A 192 11.27 17.63 -15.08
N VAL A 193 10.23 16.92 -14.70
CA VAL A 193 10.08 16.25 -13.40
C VAL A 193 9.90 14.76 -13.63
N SER A 194 10.68 13.93 -12.92
CA SER A 194 10.50 12.47 -12.93
C SER A 194 9.31 12.08 -12.05
N VAL A 195 8.48 11.17 -12.54
CA VAL A 195 7.34 10.64 -11.77
C VAL A 195 7.84 9.61 -10.75
N GLU A 196 7.62 9.87 -9.47
CA GLU A 196 7.93 8.94 -8.37
C GLU A 196 7.20 7.61 -8.55
N ASN A 197 7.87 6.49 -8.22
CA ASN A 197 7.36 5.11 -8.36
C ASN A 197 7.15 4.60 -9.80
N SER A 198 7.66 5.30 -10.83
CA SER A 198 7.74 4.73 -12.17
C SER A 198 9.00 3.85 -12.30
N LYS A 199 8.81 2.53 -12.37
CA LYS A 199 9.91 1.60 -12.61
C LYS A 199 10.23 1.59 -14.10
N ILE A 200 11.45 1.98 -14.46
CA ILE A 200 11.96 1.78 -15.82
C ILE A 200 12.14 0.27 -16.04
N VAL A 201 11.56 -0.25 -17.11
CA VAL A 201 11.64 -1.66 -17.52
C VAL A 201 12.30 -1.72 -18.89
N THR A 202 13.48 -2.30 -18.96
CA THR A 202 14.21 -2.51 -20.23
C THR A 202 14.21 -3.99 -20.65
N ARG A 203 13.83 -4.89 -19.74
CA ARG A 203 13.58 -6.31 -19.96
C ARG A 203 12.25 -6.72 -19.34
N ALA A 204 11.33 -7.27 -20.12
CA ALA A 204 10.01 -7.69 -19.66
C ALA A 204 9.84 -9.21 -19.68
N PHE A 205 9.29 -9.75 -18.60
CA PHE A 205 8.72 -11.10 -18.50
C PHE A 205 7.20 -10.99 -18.50
N ALA A 206 6.49 -12.09 -18.77
CA ALA A 206 5.03 -12.09 -18.71
C ALA A 206 4.45 -13.40 -18.18
N VAL A 207 3.46 -13.26 -17.31
CA VAL A 207 2.70 -14.35 -16.70
C VAL A 207 1.20 -14.07 -16.78
N GLY A 208 0.41 -15.13 -16.90
CA GLY A 208 -1.05 -15.09 -16.95
C GLY A 208 -1.69 -15.95 -15.87
N GLY A 209 -2.95 -16.32 -16.09
CA GLY A 209 -3.75 -17.12 -15.16
C GLY A 209 -3.32 -18.58 -15.04
N THR A 210 -3.83 -19.24 -14.00
CA THR A 210 -3.59 -20.66 -13.67
C THR A 210 -4.63 -21.61 -14.27
N GLN A 211 -5.73 -21.05 -14.79
CA GLN A 211 -6.89 -21.82 -15.23
C GLN A 211 -6.61 -22.59 -16.53
N ASN A 212 -7.23 -23.75 -16.64
CA ASN A 212 -7.27 -24.59 -17.85
C ASN A 212 -5.93 -25.10 -18.41
N LEU A 213 -4.90 -25.13 -17.57
CA LEU A 213 -3.58 -25.64 -17.96
C LEU A 213 -3.52 -27.17 -17.86
N PRO A 214 -2.78 -27.86 -18.75
CA PRO A 214 -2.50 -29.27 -18.60
C PRO A 214 -1.65 -29.54 -17.35
N ALA A 215 -1.83 -30.68 -16.69
CA ALA A 215 -0.96 -31.11 -15.60
C ALA A 215 0.53 -31.24 -16.00
N SER A 216 0.78 -31.47 -17.29
CA SER A 216 2.12 -31.50 -17.89
C SER A 216 2.67 -30.12 -18.27
N TYR A 217 1.96 -29.03 -17.97
CA TYR A 217 2.45 -27.69 -18.22
C TYR A 217 3.68 -27.41 -17.35
N ALA A 218 4.72 -26.81 -17.93
CA ALA A 218 6.03 -26.71 -17.29
C ALA A 218 6.06 -25.77 -16.05
N PHE A 219 5.05 -24.91 -15.90
CA PHE A 219 4.99 -23.89 -14.85
C PHE A 219 3.67 -23.95 -14.07
N LYS A 220 3.59 -23.24 -12.93
CA LYS A 220 2.38 -23.20 -12.10
C LYS A 220 1.23 -22.36 -12.69
N GLN A 221 1.55 -21.46 -13.63
CA GLN A 221 0.60 -20.56 -14.30
C GLN A 221 1.08 -20.28 -15.72
N LEU A 222 0.20 -19.79 -16.60
CA LEU A 222 0.56 -19.49 -17.99
C LEU A 222 1.78 -18.56 -18.00
N THR A 223 2.91 -19.02 -18.54
CA THR A 223 4.17 -18.29 -18.48
C THR A 223 4.78 -18.26 -19.86
N LEU A 224 5.06 -17.05 -20.35
CA LEU A 224 5.78 -16.88 -21.60
C LEU A 224 7.27 -17.12 -21.33
N GLN A 225 7.85 -18.12 -21.99
CA GLN A 225 9.27 -18.44 -21.79
C GLN A 225 10.17 -17.33 -22.33
N GLY A 226 11.26 -17.06 -21.61
CA GLY A 226 12.20 -15.99 -21.94
C GLY A 226 11.67 -14.59 -21.65
N TYR A 227 12.33 -13.60 -22.23
CA TYR A 227 12.05 -12.19 -22.01
C TYR A 227 11.97 -11.44 -23.34
N ASP A 228 11.40 -10.23 -23.30
CA ASP A 228 11.53 -9.24 -24.36
C ASP A 228 12.40 -8.07 -23.87
N GLU A 229 13.16 -7.45 -24.76
CA GLU A 229 14.15 -6.42 -24.43
C GLU A 229 14.15 -5.27 -25.41
N ASN A 230 14.43 -4.07 -24.89
CA ASN A 230 14.67 -2.90 -25.71
C ASN A 230 16.16 -2.52 -25.65
N ILE A 231 16.90 -2.82 -26.72
CA ILE A 231 18.35 -2.63 -26.79
C ILE A 231 18.73 -1.16 -26.59
N GLU A 232 18.03 -0.23 -27.25
CA GLU A 232 18.28 1.21 -27.12
C GLU A 232 18.13 1.69 -25.66
N ALA A 233 17.10 1.22 -24.95
CA ALA A 233 16.89 1.56 -23.55
C ALA A 233 17.92 0.88 -22.63
N ILE A 234 18.39 -0.32 -22.96
CA ILE A 234 19.46 -1.01 -22.21
C ILE A 234 20.78 -0.24 -22.32
N GLU A 235 21.11 0.30 -23.49
CA GLU A 235 22.32 1.12 -23.70
C GLU A 235 22.31 2.39 -22.81
N VAL A 236 21.13 2.96 -22.55
CA VAL A 236 20.98 4.19 -21.75
C VAL A 236 20.79 3.90 -20.25
N PHE A 237 19.96 2.92 -19.89
CA PHE A 237 19.48 2.71 -18.50
C PHE A 237 19.97 1.42 -17.85
N GLY A 238 20.68 0.56 -18.59
CA GLY A 238 21.06 -0.78 -18.17
C GLY A 238 19.90 -1.77 -18.18
N ILE A 239 20.19 -3.02 -17.81
CA ILE A 239 19.17 -4.08 -17.67
C ILE A 239 18.32 -3.79 -16.43
N ARG A 240 17.01 -3.65 -16.63
CA ARG A 240 16.01 -3.43 -15.59
C ARG A 240 14.81 -4.31 -15.87
N GLU A 241 14.57 -5.26 -14.98
CA GLU A 241 13.58 -6.31 -15.21
C GLU A 241 12.20 -5.92 -14.68
N GLY A 242 11.16 -6.21 -15.45
CA GLY A 242 9.76 -6.04 -15.07
C GLY A 242 8.94 -7.27 -15.46
N VAL A 243 7.84 -7.50 -14.75
CA VAL A 243 6.92 -8.60 -15.03
C VAL A 243 5.55 -8.01 -15.35
N PHE A 244 5.00 -8.35 -16.51
CA PHE A 244 3.61 -8.14 -16.83
C PHE A 244 2.79 -9.32 -16.30
N GLU A 245 1.73 -9.06 -15.53
CA GLU A 245 0.83 -10.08 -15.00
C GLU A 245 -0.61 -9.73 -15.34
N ASP A 246 -1.32 -10.66 -15.98
CA ASP A 246 -2.76 -10.56 -16.22
C ASP A 246 -3.43 -11.93 -16.06
N LYS A 247 -4.08 -12.14 -14.92
CA LYS A 247 -4.73 -13.42 -14.57
C LYS A 247 -5.93 -13.75 -15.47
N GLU A 248 -6.50 -12.74 -16.12
CA GLU A 248 -7.55 -12.95 -17.10
C GLU A 248 -6.99 -13.52 -18.41
N ILE A 249 -5.68 -13.53 -18.65
CA ILE A 249 -5.05 -14.20 -19.80
C ILE A 249 -4.70 -15.65 -19.44
N TYR A 250 -5.49 -16.59 -19.93
CA TYR A 250 -5.34 -18.04 -19.72
C TYR A 250 -5.94 -18.78 -20.92
N PRO A 251 -5.61 -20.06 -21.15
CA PRO A 251 -6.20 -20.86 -22.23
C PRO A 251 -7.73 -20.91 -22.09
N ARG A 252 -8.44 -20.21 -22.98
CA ARG A 252 -9.90 -20.05 -22.92
C ARG A 252 -10.52 -19.91 -24.30
N LEU A 253 -11.82 -20.14 -24.36
CA LEU A 253 -12.62 -19.79 -25.52
C LEU A 253 -12.76 -18.26 -25.57
N ILE A 254 -12.34 -17.65 -26.68
CA ILE A 254 -12.51 -16.22 -26.91
C ILE A 254 -13.80 -16.04 -27.71
N ASN A 255 -14.74 -15.23 -27.19
CA ASN A 255 -16.01 -14.90 -27.85
C ASN A 255 -16.94 -16.09 -28.17
N ALA A 256 -16.84 -17.20 -27.44
CA ALA A 256 -17.79 -18.31 -27.60
C ALA A 256 -19.19 -17.88 -27.14
N THR A 257 -20.19 -18.17 -27.98
CA THR A 257 -21.58 -17.79 -27.75
C THR A 257 -22.51 -19.01 -27.73
N VAL A 258 -23.56 -18.93 -26.92
CA VAL A 258 -24.62 -19.93 -26.85
C VAL A 258 -25.46 -19.91 -28.13
N LYS A 259 -25.73 -21.09 -28.70
CA LYS A 259 -26.47 -21.23 -29.97
C LYS A 259 -27.93 -21.63 -29.79
N ALA A 260 -28.21 -22.36 -28.72
CA ALA A 260 -29.56 -22.73 -28.32
C ALA A 260 -29.58 -22.98 -26.82
N VAL A 261 -30.74 -22.77 -26.20
CA VAL A 261 -30.96 -22.98 -24.77
C VAL A 261 -32.20 -23.82 -24.56
N HIS A 262 -32.17 -24.71 -23.58
CA HIS A 262 -33.34 -25.49 -23.20
C HIS A 262 -33.30 -25.82 -21.70
N LYS A 263 -34.44 -25.63 -21.03
CA LYS A 263 -34.66 -26.02 -19.64
C LYS A 263 -35.21 -27.43 -19.60
N ILE A 264 -34.48 -28.36 -18.99
CA ILE A 264 -34.97 -29.74 -18.79
C ILE A 264 -35.91 -29.76 -17.58
N ASN A 265 -35.46 -29.18 -16.46
CA ASN A 265 -36.22 -29.00 -15.23
C ASN A 265 -35.60 -27.87 -14.40
N ASP A 266 -36.11 -27.60 -13.19
CA ASP A 266 -35.63 -26.50 -12.34
C ASP A 266 -34.17 -26.64 -11.87
N LEU A 267 -33.60 -27.84 -11.93
CA LEU A 267 -32.23 -28.12 -11.49
C LEU A 267 -31.26 -28.36 -12.66
N SER A 268 -31.75 -28.41 -13.90
CA SER A 268 -30.93 -28.85 -15.03
C SER A 268 -31.31 -28.20 -16.35
N PHE A 269 -30.28 -27.69 -17.03
CA PHE A 269 -30.39 -26.90 -18.24
C PHE A 269 -29.38 -27.40 -19.28
N THR A 270 -29.64 -27.08 -20.54
CA THR A 270 -28.75 -27.38 -21.66
C THR A 270 -28.50 -26.17 -22.52
N ILE A 271 -27.25 -26.02 -22.97
CA ILE A 271 -26.86 -25.09 -24.03
C ILE A 271 -26.25 -25.87 -25.21
N THR A 272 -26.57 -25.44 -26.43
CA THR A 272 -25.85 -25.86 -27.63
C THR A 272 -24.71 -24.89 -27.90
N THR A 273 -23.55 -25.45 -28.26
CA THR A 273 -22.29 -24.74 -28.44
C THR A 273 -21.70 -25.00 -29.82
N ASP A 274 -20.68 -24.21 -30.21
CA ASP A 274 -19.91 -24.42 -31.43
C ASP A 274 -18.51 -25.01 -31.17
N LEU A 275 -18.30 -25.68 -30.02
CA LEU A 275 -17.00 -26.25 -29.63
C LEU A 275 -16.34 -27.02 -30.78
N ASP A 276 -15.06 -26.73 -31.01
CA ASP A 276 -14.21 -27.32 -32.04
C ASP A 276 -13.42 -28.54 -31.53
N PHE A 277 -13.57 -28.89 -30.25
CA PHE A 277 -12.98 -30.08 -29.63
C PHE A 277 -14.02 -30.89 -28.83
N ASP A 278 -13.66 -32.14 -28.52
CA ASP A 278 -14.44 -32.99 -27.62
C ASP A 278 -14.12 -32.65 -26.15
N LEU A 279 -15.07 -32.06 -25.44
CA LEU A 279 -14.94 -31.70 -24.03
C LEU A 279 -14.70 -32.92 -23.14
N ASN A 280 -15.22 -34.09 -23.48
CA ASN A 280 -15.05 -35.29 -22.66
C ASN A 280 -13.59 -35.77 -22.65
N GLY A 281 -12.85 -35.59 -23.75
CA GLY A 281 -11.42 -35.90 -23.84
C GLY A 281 -10.51 -34.90 -23.13
N GLN A 282 -11.06 -33.80 -22.61
CA GLN A 282 -10.33 -32.71 -21.95
C GLN A 282 -10.58 -32.64 -20.43
N ARG A 283 -11.27 -33.61 -19.84
CA ARG A 283 -11.51 -33.67 -18.40
C ARG A 283 -10.19 -33.90 -17.64
N ILE A 284 -10.08 -33.25 -16.47
CA ILE A 284 -8.99 -33.47 -15.52
C ILE A 284 -9.54 -34.37 -14.39
N ASP A 285 -8.81 -35.43 -14.06
CA ASP A 285 -9.28 -36.41 -13.07
C ASP A 285 -9.38 -35.77 -11.67
N GLY A 286 -10.48 -36.03 -10.96
CA GLY A 286 -10.77 -35.43 -9.66
C GLY A 286 -11.15 -33.94 -9.67
N GLN A 287 -11.27 -33.29 -10.84
CA GLN A 287 -11.66 -31.89 -10.97
C GLN A 287 -13.04 -31.73 -11.63
N GLU A 288 -13.88 -30.87 -11.05
CA GLU A 288 -15.18 -30.53 -11.64
C GLU A 288 -15.02 -29.51 -12.78
N LEU A 289 -15.84 -29.69 -13.82
CA LEU A 289 -15.90 -28.77 -14.96
C LEU A 289 -17.06 -27.81 -14.77
N TYR A 290 -16.85 -26.54 -15.10
CA TYR A 290 -17.89 -25.53 -15.04
C TYR A 290 -18.01 -24.77 -16.36
N VAL A 291 -19.23 -24.37 -16.67
CA VAL A 291 -19.51 -23.29 -17.61
C VAL A 291 -19.66 -22.00 -16.82
N VAL A 292 -19.00 -20.95 -17.27
CA VAL A 292 -19.07 -19.61 -16.68
C VAL A 292 -19.56 -18.66 -17.74
N PHE A 293 -20.73 -18.05 -17.52
CA PHE A 293 -21.28 -17.07 -18.46
C PHE A 293 -20.56 -15.73 -18.27
N ARG A 294 -20.26 -15.07 -19.38
CA ARG A 294 -19.59 -13.75 -19.44
C ARG A 294 -20.52 -12.65 -19.93
N SER A 295 -21.76 -12.98 -20.23
CA SER A 295 -22.83 -12.04 -20.53
C SER A 295 -24.19 -12.67 -20.23
N GLY A 296 -25.22 -11.84 -20.23
CA GLY A 296 -26.61 -12.26 -19.97
C GLY A 296 -26.93 -12.36 -18.48
N MET A 297 -28.10 -12.90 -18.17
CA MET A 297 -28.60 -12.95 -16.79
C MET A 297 -27.76 -13.84 -15.87
N LEU A 298 -26.96 -14.75 -16.43
CA LEU A 298 -26.14 -15.71 -15.66
C LEU A 298 -24.68 -15.27 -15.50
N THR A 299 -24.34 -14.02 -15.83
CA THR A 299 -22.94 -13.53 -15.86
C THR A 299 -22.19 -13.76 -14.54
N ASP A 300 -20.91 -14.14 -14.66
CA ASP A 300 -19.95 -14.43 -13.59
C ASP A 300 -20.34 -15.55 -12.61
N ARG A 301 -21.41 -16.29 -12.91
CA ARG A 301 -21.76 -17.50 -12.17
C ARG A 301 -21.22 -18.73 -12.85
N GLN A 302 -20.76 -19.66 -12.02
CA GLN A 302 -20.20 -20.93 -12.43
C GLN A 302 -21.26 -22.02 -12.24
N PHE A 303 -21.53 -22.78 -13.30
CA PHE A 303 -22.47 -23.90 -13.25
C PHE A 303 -21.74 -25.19 -13.61
N LYS A 304 -21.87 -26.19 -12.75
CA LYS A 304 -21.19 -27.47 -12.93
C LYS A 304 -21.76 -28.20 -14.15
N ILE A 305 -20.87 -28.71 -15.00
CA ILE A 305 -21.22 -29.46 -16.20
C ILE A 305 -21.46 -30.92 -15.83
N LEU A 306 -22.70 -31.37 -16.01
CA LEU A 306 -23.13 -32.74 -15.77
C LEU A 306 -22.69 -33.67 -16.91
N SER A 307 -22.91 -33.27 -18.16
CA SER A 307 -22.63 -34.11 -19.33
C SER A 307 -22.43 -33.29 -20.60
N TYR A 308 -21.70 -33.84 -21.56
CA TYR A 308 -21.51 -33.26 -22.89
C TYR A 308 -21.69 -34.30 -23.99
N ASN A 309 -22.44 -33.95 -25.04
CA ASN A 309 -22.57 -34.75 -26.26
C ASN A 309 -21.80 -34.06 -27.40
N HIS A 310 -20.75 -34.71 -27.90
CA HIS A 310 -19.88 -34.14 -28.94
C HIS A 310 -20.56 -34.05 -30.32
N THR A 311 -21.43 -35.00 -30.67
CA THR A 311 -22.14 -35.00 -31.96
C THR A 311 -23.11 -33.85 -32.07
N THR A 312 -23.85 -33.54 -31.01
CA THR A 312 -24.82 -32.43 -30.98
C THR A 312 -24.24 -31.14 -30.40
N LYS A 313 -23.01 -31.17 -29.88
CA LYS A 313 -22.32 -30.09 -29.17
C LYS A 313 -23.14 -29.49 -28.02
N VAL A 314 -23.89 -30.35 -27.31
CA VAL A 314 -24.78 -29.94 -26.21
C VAL A 314 -24.09 -30.16 -24.87
N ILE A 315 -23.99 -29.09 -24.08
CA ILE A 315 -23.57 -29.12 -22.67
C ILE A 315 -24.81 -29.13 -21.80
N ARG A 316 -24.86 -30.05 -20.83
CA ARG A 316 -25.85 -30.07 -19.76
C ARG A 316 -25.18 -29.61 -18.46
N TYR A 317 -25.77 -28.62 -17.80
CA TYR A 317 -25.27 -28.08 -16.53
C TYR A 317 -26.37 -28.10 -15.45
N GLU A 318 -25.93 -28.06 -14.19
CA GLU A 318 -26.82 -28.01 -13.03
C GLU A 318 -27.00 -26.60 -12.48
N ALA A 319 -28.17 -26.37 -11.88
CA ALA A 319 -28.42 -25.17 -11.09
C ALA A 319 -27.64 -25.22 -9.77
N THR A 320 -27.17 -24.07 -9.31
CA THR A 320 -26.56 -23.87 -8.00
C THR A 320 -27.63 -23.55 -6.95
N LYS A 321 -27.29 -23.77 -5.67
CA LYS A 321 -28.12 -23.38 -4.53
C LYS A 321 -27.34 -22.39 -3.67
N ASP A 322 -28.00 -21.33 -3.21
CA ASP A 322 -27.44 -20.45 -2.19
C ASP A 322 -27.59 -21.05 -0.78
N ASP A 323 -26.99 -20.38 0.22
CA ASP A 323 -27.05 -20.81 1.63
C ASP A 323 -28.48 -20.85 2.19
N ASN A 324 -29.41 -20.13 1.56
CA ASN A 324 -30.83 -20.10 1.91
C ASN A 324 -31.64 -21.18 1.17
N GLY A 325 -30.99 -21.99 0.31
CA GLY A 325 -31.60 -23.05 -0.46
C GLY A 325 -32.30 -22.60 -1.74
N ASN A 326 -32.20 -21.33 -2.13
CA ASN A 326 -32.74 -20.83 -3.39
C ASN A 326 -31.94 -21.37 -4.57
N ILE A 327 -32.66 -21.82 -5.59
CA ILE A 327 -32.08 -22.39 -6.79
C ILE A 327 -31.80 -21.27 -7.80
N TYR A 328 -30.64 -21.34 -8.45
CA TYR A 328 -30.28 -20.44 -9.53
C TYR A 328 -29.57 -21.25 -10.62
N PRO A 329 -29.95 -21.16 -11.92
CA PRO A 329 -30.90 -20.26 -12.56
C PRO A 329 -32.36 -20.50 -12.12
N SER A 330 -33.23 -19.47 -12.15
CA SER A 330 -34.66 -19.61 -11.81
C SER A 330 -35.55 -18.67 -12.62
N GLY A 331 -36.82 -19.03 -12.80
CA GLY A 331 -37.80 -18.19 -13.52
C GLY A 331 -37.33 -17.82 -14.93
N VAL A 332 -37.21 -16.51 -15.18
CA VAL A 332 -36.70 -15.92 -16.44
C VAL A 332 -35.19 -15.71 -16.44
N SER A 333 -34.53 -15.82 -15.28
CA SER A 333 -33.07 -15.72 -15.15
C SER A 333 -32.45 -17.04 -15.61
N ILE A 334 -32.37 -17.24 -16.92
CA ILE A 334 -31.76 -18.39 -17.60
C ILE A 334 -30.80 -17.87 -18.68
N ALA A 335 -29.94 -18.75 -19.23
CA ALA A 335 -29.13 -18.41 -20.38
C ALA A 335 -30.00 -18.15 -21.61
N GLU A 336 -29.55 -17.24 -22.48
CA GLU A 336 -30.19 -16.91 -23.76
C GLU A 336 -29.26 -17.20 -24.95
N VAL A 337 -29.85 -17.22 -26.15
CA VAL A 337 -29.07 -17.37 -27.39
C VAL A 337 -28.27 -16.10 -27.62
N GLY A 338 -26.96 -16.26 -27.84
CA GLY A 338 -26.02 -15.15 -27.98
C GLY A 338 -25.18 -14.89 -26.73
N ASP A 339 -25.55 -15.44 -25.56
CA ASP A 339 -24.77 -15.27 -24.34
C ASP A 339 -23.35 -15.80 -24.50
N LYS A 340 -22.36 -15.00 -24.07
CA LYS A 340 -20.96 -15.36 -24.06
C LYS A 340 -20.67 -16.29 -22.89
N TYR A 341 -19.79 -17.26 -23.08
CA TYR A 341 -19.38 -18.17 -22.01
C TYR A 341 -17.91 -18.60 -22.15
N VAL A 342 -17.33 -19.02 -21.04
CA VAL A 342 -16.05 -19.71 -20.96
C VAL A 342 -16.23 -21.03 -20.22
N LEU A 343 -15.28 -21.94 -20.39
CA LEU A 343 -15.23 -23.21 -19.67
C LEU A 343 -14.04 -23.17 -18.72
N ILE A 344 -14.21 -23.71 -17.50
CA ILE A 344 -13.14 -23.85 -16.52
C ILE A 344 -13.10 -25.28 -15.97
N GLY A 345 -11.93 -25.68 -15.46
CA GLY A 345 -11.72 -27.02 -14.89
C GLY A 345 -11.43 -28.10 -15.93
N LEU A 346 -10.94 -27.72 -17.11
CA LEU A 346 -10.57 -28.63 -18.19
C LEU A 346 -9.13 -28.40 -18.63
N ARG A 347 -8.51 -29.42 -19.23
CA ARG A 347 -7.27 -29.26 -19.97
C ARG A 347 -7.58 -28.70 -21.35
N MET A 348 -7.27 -27.44 -21.61
CA MET A 348 -7.51 -26.88 -22.95
C MET A 348 -6.56 -27.49 -24.00
N PRO A 349 -7.02 -27.69 -25.25
CA PRO A 349 -6.16 -28.14 -26.35
C PRO A 349 -4.98 -27.18 -26.58
N GLN A 350 -3.89 -27.71 -27.15
CA GLN A 350 -2.65 -26.95 -27.35
C GLN A 350 -2.84 -25.65 -28.13
N SER A 351 -3.73 -25.63 -29.14
CA SER A 351 -4.03 -24.42 -29.93
C SER A 351 -4.51 -23.23 -29.08
N TYR A 352 -5.27 -23.50 -28.01
CA TYR A 352 -5.76 -22.47 -27.09
C TYR A 352 -4.67 -22.02 -26.09
N VAL A 353 -3.75 -22.91 -25.74
CA VAL A 353 -2.57 -22.55 -24.95
C VAL A 353 -1.67 -21.62 -25.78
N ASP A 354 -1.43 -21.97 -27.05
CA ASP A 354 -0.61 -21.17 -27.97
C ASP A 354 -1.25 -19.79 -28.23
N ALA A 355 -2.58 -19.74 -28.41
CA ALA A 355 -3.31 -18.49 -28.57
C ALA A 355 -3.20 -17.58 -27.32
N ALA A 356 -3.33 -18.14 -26.12
CA ALA A 356 -3.18 -17.38 -24.88
C ALA A 356 -1.73 -16.89 -24.68
N LEU A 357 -0.73 -17.69 -25.06
CA LEU A 357 0.67 -17.25 -25.05
C LEU A 357 0.94 -16.13 -26.06
N ALA A 358 0.30 -16.16 -27.23
CA ALA A 358 0.40 -15.09 -28.23
C ALA A 358 -0.25 -13.79 -27.72
N GLU A 359 -1.43 -13.86 -27.10
CA GLU A 359 -2.07 -12.72 -26.43
C GLU A 359 -1.15 -12.12 -25.36
N LEU A 360 -0.56 -12.99 -24.52
CA LEU A 360 0.37 -12.59 -23.46
C LEU A 360 1.65 -11.94 -24.02
N ALA A 361 2.16 -12.42 -25.16
CA ALA A 361 3.32 -11.85 -25.84
C ALA A 361 3.05 -10.43 -26.37
N VAL A 362 1.87 -10.20 -26.95
CA VAL A 362 1.44 -8.85 -27.37
C VAL A 362 1.38 -7.91 -26.18
N LYS A 363 0.76 -8.35 -25.07
CA LYS A 363 0.68 -7.54 -23.85
C LYS A 363 2.02 -7.26 -23.19
N ARG A 364 2.95 -8.21 -23.23
CA ARG A 364 4.34 -8.01 -22.79
C ARG A 364 5.03 -6.91 -23.59
N ALA A 365 4.87 -6.90 -24.91
CA ALA A 365 5.47 -5.90 -25.80
C ALA A 365 4.87 -4.50 -25.55
N GLU A 366 3.55 -4.40 -25.36
CA GLU A 366 2.87 -3.16 -24.95
C GLU A 366 3.43 -2.66 -23.60
N TYR A 367 3.53 -3.55 -22.61
CA TYR A 367 4.09 -3.22 -21.29
C TYR A 367 5.54 -2.72 -21.37
N LEU A 368 6.40 -3.38 -22.16
CA LEU A 368 7.79 -2.96 -22.35
C LEU A 368 7.85 -1.58 -23.04
N ALA A 369 7.07 -1.38 -24.09
CA ALA A 369 7.03 -0.12 -24.84
C ALA A 369 6.61 1.07 -23.97
N SER A 370 5.66 0.87 -23.05
CA SER A 370 5.18 1.92 -22.13
C SER A 370 6.10 2.19 -20.94
N ASN A 371 7.07 1.30 -20.64
CA ASN A 371 7.92 1.40 -19.45
C ASN A 371 9.43 1.49 -19.74
N LYS A 372 9.84 1.48 -21.01
CA LYS A 372 11.25 1.55 -21.43
C LYS A 372 11.94 2.88 -21.16
N VAL A 373 11.18 3.96 -20.94
CA VAL A 373 11.70 5.29 -20.62
C VAL A 373 11.20 5.76 -19.25
N PRO A 374 11.99 6.59 -18.54
CA PRO A 374 11.52 7.25 -17.34
C PRO A 374 10.24 8.04 -17.64
N ARG A 375 9.20 7.83 -16.84
CA ARG A 375 7.98 8.63 -16.95
C ARG A 375 8.28 10.03 -16.44
N VAL A 376 7.95 11.03 -17.25
CA VAL A 376 8.22 12.42 -16.96
C VAL A 376 7.00 13.29 -17.17
N ILE A 377 6.88 14.30 -16.31
CA ILE A 377 5.91 15.38 -16.43
C ILE A 377 6.70 16.66 -16.62
N TYR A 378 6.23 17.52 -17.51
CA TYR A 378 6.78 18.84 -17.75
C TYR A 378 5.91 19.87 -17.02
N GLU A 379 6.52 20.59 -16.09
CA GLU A 379 5.95 21.83 -15.55
C GLU A 379 6.25 22.95 -16.55
N ALA A 380 5.20 23.53 -17.13
CA ALA A 380 5.28 24.48 -18.22
C ALA A 380 4.58 25.81 -17.83
N PRO A 381 5.33 26.79 -17.32
CA PRO A 381 4.86 28.17 -17.19
C PRO A 381 4.59 28.78 -18.57
N LEU A 382 3.32 29.01 -18.86
CA LEU A 382 2.78 29.57 -20.08
C LEU A 382 2.81 31.10 -20.05
N ASP A 383 2.99 31.71 -21.22
CA ASP A 383 2.88 33.16 -21.41
C ASP A 383 1.39 33.59 -21.50
N PRO A 384 0.84 34.28 -20.49
CA PRO A 384 -0.56 34.70 -20.50
C PRO A 384 -0.87 35.70 -21.63
N LEU A 385 0.12 36.49 -22.07
CA LEU A 385 -0.07 37.45 -23.17
C LEU A 385 -0.22 36.72 -24.51
N ASP A 386 0.54 35.64 -24.72
CA ASP A 386 0.46 34.82 -25.93
C ASP A 386 -0.89 34.08 -26.00
N LEU A 387 -1.30 33.45 -24.89
CA LEU A 387 -2.61 32.81 -24.77
C LEU A 387 -3.76 33.79 -25.06
N LYS A 388 -3.71 34.99 -24.46
CA LYS A 388 -4.72 36.04 -24.70
C LYS A 388 -4.71 36.53 -26.16
N ARG A 389 -3.52 36.75 -26.75
CA ARG A 389 -3.38 37.21 -28.15
C ARG A 389 -3.97 36.22 -29.15
N LYS A 390 -3.76 34.92 -28.91
CA LYS A 390 -4.27 33.83 -29.75
C LYS A 390 -5.72 33.46 -29.43
N ASN A 391 -6.31 34.08 -28.39
CA ASN A 391 -7.67 33.83 -27.91
C ASN A 391 -7.93 32.34 -27.62
N THR A 392 -6.95 31.68 -27.01
CA THR A 392 -6.99 30.24 -26.68
C THR A 392 -6.78 30.05 -25.19
N ILE A 393 -7.60 29.19 -24.60
CA ILE A 393 -7.40 28.68 -23.24
C ILE A 393 -7.09 27.19 -23.37
N ILE A 394 -5.97 26.78 -22.79
CA ILE A 394 -5.59 25.38 -22.70
C ILE A 394 -6.42 24.75 -21.58
N GLU A 395 -7.10 23.64 -21.88
CA GLU A 395 -7.87 22.86 -20.92
C GLU A 395 -7.13 21.58 -20.52
N GLU A 396 -7.50 21.01 -19.38
CA GLU A 396 -7.02 19.69 -19.01
C GLU A 396 -7.56 18.62 -20.00
N GLY A 397 -6.68 17.72 -20.44
CA GLY A 397 -6.96 16.73 -21.46
C GLY A 397 -6.48 17.12 -22.85
N ASP A 398 -6.29 18.42 -23.13
CA ASP A 398 -5.83 18.85 -24.46
C ASP A 398 -4.47 18.22 -24.80
N ILE A 399 -4.32 17.77 -26.05
CA ILE A 399 -3.08 17.20 -26.58
C ILE A 399 -2.43 18.26 -27.46
N ILE A 400 -1.22 18.68 -27.11
CA ILE A 400 -0.53 19.81 -27.71
C ILE A 400 0.87 19.41 -28.20
N PRO A 401 1.32 19.90 -29.37
CA PRO A 401 2.71 19.76 -29.78
C PRO A 401 3.62 20.48 -28.79
N PHE A 402 4.57 19.76 -28.21
CA PHE A 402 5.49 20.27 -27.20
C PHE A 402 6.92 20.04 -27.68
N ILE A 403 7.63 21.15 -27.94
CA ILE A 403 8.86 21.15 -28.72
C ILE A 403 9.99 21.81 -27.92
N ASP A 404 11.10 21.10 -27.78
CA ASP A 404 12.37 21.62 -27.30
C ASP A 404 13.53 20.89 -28.00
N SER A 405 14.15 21.56 -28.97
CA SER A 405 15.22 20.99 -29.79
C SER A 405 16.52 20.76 -29.02
N ALA A 406 16.76 21.48 -27.91
CA ALA A 406 17.99 21.35 -27.14
C ALA A 406 18.01 20.04 -26.33
N ILE A 407 16.85 19.54 -25.94
CA ILE A 407 16.69 18.25 -25.25
C ILE A 407 16.12 17.14 -26.15
N GLY A 408 15.95 17.40 -27.46
CA GLY A 408 15.45 16.43 -28.43
C GLY A 408 13.99 16.04 -28.23
N LEU A 409 13.16 16.98 -27.76
CA LEU A 409 11.73 16.78 -27.54
C LEU A 409 10.93 17.40 -28.68
N ASP A 410 10.16 16.57 -29.38
CA ASP A 410 9.18 16.98 -30.39
C ASP A 410 8.06 15.92 -30.36
N ASP A 411 7.12 16.11 -29.44
CA ASP A 411 6.06 15.13 -29.19
C ASP A 411 4.73 15.82 -28.89
N ASN A 412 3.64 15.10 -29.14
CA ASN A 412 2.30 15.55 -28.78
C ASN A 412 2.01 15.10 -27.35
N LEU A 413 2.16 16.02 -26.41
CA LEU A 413 1.98 15.73 -25.00
C LEU A 413 0.62 16.22 -24.50
N ARG A 414 0.04 15.49 -23.55
CA ARG A 414 -1.28 15.78 -23.00
C ARG A 414 -1.16 16.67 -21.77
N VAL A 415 -2.02 17.67 -21.68
CA VAL A 415 -2.11 18.58 -20.53
C VAL A 415 -2.83 17.84 -19.40
N THR A 416 -2.11 17.49 -18.34
CA THR A 416 -2.65 16.77 -17.19
C THR A 416 -3.33 17.70 -16.19
N SER A 417 -2.80 18.91 -16.03
CA SER A 417 -3.42 19.95 -15.23
C SER A 417 -3.12 21.36 -15.74
N VAL A 418 -4.00 22.29 -15.41
CA VAL A 418 -3.82 23.73 -15.60
C VAL A 418 -4.09 24.46 -14.29
N SER A 419 -3.31 25.50 -14.02
CA SER A 419 -3.50 26.39 -12.88
C SER A 419 -3.18 27.83 -13.26
N TYR A 420 -4.10 28.75 -12.98
CA TYR A 420 -3.96 30.16 -13.34
C TYR A 420 -4.82 31.08 -12.45
N PRO A 421 -4.44 32.38 -12.30
CA PRO A 421 -5.25 33.34 -11.57
C PRO A 421 -6.65 33.50 -12.18
N ALA A 422 -7.67 33.47 -11.33
CA ALA A 422 -9.06 33.43 -11.74
C ALA A 422 -9.52 34.66 -12.54
N CYS A 423 -8.79 35.77 -12.48
CA CYS A 423 -9.07 36.96 -13.29
C CYS A 423 -8.58 36.87 -14.76
N PHE A 424 -7.97 35.76 -15.16
CA PHE A 424 -7.54 35.53 -16.54
C PHE A 424 -8.69 34.95 -17.40
N PRO A 425 -8.91 35.46 -18.63
CA PRO A 425 -8.08 36.41 -19.40
C PRO A 425 -8.46 37.89 -19.26
N GLU A 426 -9.46 38.23 -18.45
CA GLU A 426 -10.06 39.56 -18.37
C GLU A 426 -9.03 40.62 -17.93
N VAL A 427 -8.28 40.32 -16.87
CA VAL A 427 -7.25 41.19 -16.29
C VAL A 427 -5.89 40.52 -16.38
N LEU A 428 -4.90 41.28 -16.85
CA LEU A 428 -3.49 40.88 -16.82
C LEU A 428 -2.73 41.82 -15.87
N PHE A 429 -1.83 41.26 -15.07
CA PHE A 429 -0.95 42.02 -14.18
C PHE A 429 0.45 41.44 -14.17
N GLN A 430 1.42 42.25 -13.76
CA GLN A 430 2.83 41.84 -13.73
C GLN A 430 3.04 40.71 -12.71
N GLY A 431 3.71 39.63 -13.13
CA GLY A 431 3.94 38.46 -12.29
C GLY A 431 2.80 37.43 -12.28
N MET A 432 1.78 37.58 -13.14
CA MET A 432 0.79 36.54 -13.38
C MET A 432 1.47 35.28 -13.92
N VAL A 433 1.19 34.13 -13.30
CA VAL A 433 1.71 32.82 -13.70
C VAL A 433 0.56 31.93 -14.14
N PHE A 434 0.58 31.48 -15.38
CA PHE A 434 -0.25 30.36 -15.84
C PHE A 434 0.66 29.15 -15.92
N THR A 435 0.36 28.07 -15.20
CA THR A 435 1.12 26.83 -15.25
C THR A 435 0.29 25.70 -15.84
N ALA A 436 0.87 24.91 -16.73
CA ALA A 436 0.34 23.62 -17.11
C ALA A 436 1.31 22.51 -16.70
N GLU A 437 0.78 21.38 -16.23
CA GLU A 437 1.53 20.13 -16.19
C GLU A 437 1.19 19.34 -17.45
N ILE A 438 2.21 18.85 -18.14
CA ILE A 438 2.05 18.21 -19.45
C ILE A 438 2.86 16.90 -19.46
N GLY A 439 2.24 15.79 -19.83
CA GLY A 439 2.85 14.46 -19.82
C GLY A 439 2.00 13.41 -20.53
N GLN A 440 2.53 12.19 -20.66
CA GLN A 440 1.85 11.11 -21.40
C GLN A 440 0.84 10.31 -20.57
N GLU A 441 0.81 10.46 -19.24
CA GLU A 441 -0.09 9.67 -18.38
C GLU A 441 -0.85 10.51 -17.35
N VAL A 442 -2.06 10.04 -17.04
CA VAL A 442 -2.85 10.42 -15.87
C VAL A 442 -2.97 9.20 -14.98
N THR A 443 -2.70 9.36 -13.69
CA THR A 443 -2.95 8.31 -12.70
C THR A 443 -4.19 8.65 -11.90
N TYR A 444 -5.07 7.67 -11.67
CA TYR A 444 -6.11 7.77 -10.65
C TYR A 444 -5.44 8.12 -9.31
N THR A 445 -5.84 9.22 -8.70
CA THR A 445 -5.09 9.80 -7.57
C THR A 445 -4.99 8.85 -6.37
N ARG A 446 -3.81 8.83 -5.74
CA ARG A 446 -3.49 7.99 -4.56
C ARG A 446 -4.45 8.19 -3.39
N ALA A 447 -5.03 9.39 -3.23
CA ALA A 447 -5.90 9.73 -2.11
C ALA A 447 -7.16 8.85 -2.04
N GLN A 448 -7.73 8.46 -3.18
CA GLN A 448 -8.92 7.60 -3.24
C GLN A 448 -8.57 6.10 -3.16
N ARG A 449 -7.38 5.70 -3.66
CA ARG A 449 -6.84 4.35 -3.44
C ARG A 449 -6.58 4.05 -1.96
N VAL A 450 -6.08 5.03 -1.20
CA VAL A 450 -5.83 4.88 0.24
C VAL A 450 -7.13 4.64 1.02
N GLU A 451 -8.25 5.28 0.65
CA GLU A 451 -9.54 5.02 1.30
C GLU A 451 -10.06 3.60 1.04
N LYS A 452 -9.88 3.09 -0.19
CA LYS A 452 -10.17 1.69 -0.55
C LYS A 452 -9.29 0.72 0.24
N ASP A 453 -7.97 0.94 0.24
CA ASP A 453 -7.00 0.08 0.96
C ASP A 453 -7.24 0.11 2.48
N ILE A 454 -7.63 1.25 3.06
CA ILE A 454 -7.99 1.35 4.49
C ILE A 454 -9.26 0.56 4.78
N LYS A 455 -10.25 0.57 3.89
CA LYS A 455 -11.52 -0.16 4.08
C LYS A 455 -11.31 -1.67 3.97
N GLU A 456 -10.59 -2.12 2.94
CA GLU A 456 -10.23 -3.54 2.75
C GLU A 456 -9.37 -4.06 3.90
N ASN A 457 -8.37 -3.29 4.37
CA ASN A 457 -7.57 -3.66 5.54
C ASN A 457 -8.40 -3.78 6.83
N LYS A 458 -9.38 -2.89 7.05
CA LYS A 458 -10.27 -2.97 8.22
C LYS A 458 -11.16 -4.22 8.18
N GLU A 459 -11.65 -4.62 7.00
CA GLU A 459 -12.45 -5.83 6.84
C GLU A 459 -11.61 -7.10 7.06
N VAL A 460 -10.39 -7.15 6.51
CA VAL A 460 -9.43 -8.23 6.76
C VAL A 460 -9.09 -8.34 8.25
N ILE A 461 -8.82 -7.23 8.94
CA ILE A 461 -8.56 -7.22 10.39
C ILE A 461 -9.77 -7.78 11.17
N THR A 462 -10.99 -7.42 10.78
CA THR A 462 -12.21 -7.89 11.47
C THR A 462 -12.43 -9.40 11.29
N GLN A 463 -12.17 -9.94 10.09
CA GLN A 463 -12.26 -11.38 9.82
C GLN A 463 -11.14 -12.17 10.53
N VAL A 464 -9.91 -11.66 10.52
CA VAL A 464 -8.77 -12.27 11.24
C VAL A 464 -9.05 -12.32 12.74
N THR A 465 -9.62 -11.25 13.31
CA THR A 465 -9.95 -11.19 14.74
C THR A 465 -11.02 -12.22 15.13
N LYS A 466 -12.07 -12.38 14.32
CA LYS A 466 -13.09 -13.43 14.55
C LYS A 466 -12.51 -14.84 14.45
N ARG A 467 -11.69 -15.11 13.44
CA ARG A 467 -11.02 -16.41 13.25
C ARG A 467 -10.04 -16.71 14.40
N SER A 468 -9.36 -15.69 14.93
CA SER A 468 -8.48 -15.82 16.09
C SER A 468 -9.25 -16.25 17.34
N TYR A 469 -10.42 -15.67 17.61
CA TYR A 469 -11.23 -16.06 18.77
C TYR A 469 -11.76 -17.49 18.66
N GLU A 470 -12.12 -17.95 17.46
CA GLU A 470 -12.55 -19.33 17.24
C GLU A 470 -11.40 -20.32 17.42
N ASN A 471 -10.21 -20.01 16.90
CA ASN A 471 -9.02 -20.83 17.09
C ASN A 471 -8.62 -20.93 18.58
N ASP A 472 -8.64 -19.82 19.31
CA ASP A 472 -8.37 -19.78 20.76
C ASP A 472 -9.33 -20.69 21.55
N ARG A 473 -10.60 -20.75 21.13
CA ARG A 473 -11.62 -21.62 21.75
C ARG A 473 -11.36 -23.09 21.47
N ILE A 474 -11.08 -23.44 20.21
CA ILE A 474 -10.74 -24.81 19.83
C ILE A 474 -9.51 -25.26 20.62
N ALA A 475 -8.47 -24.42 20.71
CA ALA A 475 -7.27 -24.72 21.50
C ALA A 475 -7.60 -24.94 22.98
N ALA A 476 -8.42 -24.07 23.60
CA ALA A 476 -8.84 -24.23 24.99
C ALA A 476 -9.60 -25.55 25.23
N MET A 477 -10.51 -25.93 24.32
CA MET A 477 -11.23 -27.20 24.40
C MET A 477 -10.29 -28.41 24.26
N ARG A 478 -9.35 -28.37 23.31
CA ARG A 478 -8.35 -29.44 23.13
C ARG A 478 -7.45 -29.62 24.36
N MET A 479 -7.07 -28.53 25.02
CA MET A 479 -6.27 -28.61 26.26
C MET A 479 -7.06 -29.24 27.42
N ARG A 480 -8.39 -29.03 27.46
CA ARG A 480 -9.27 -29.69 28.44
C ARG A 480 -9.44 -31.18 28.15
N GLU A 481 -9.63 -31.55 26.88
CA GLU A 481 -9.63 -32.96 26.48
C GLU A 481 -8.31 -33.65 26.85
N LEU A 482 -7.17 -32.99 26.60
CA LEU A 482 -5.87 -33.51 26.99
C LEU A 482 -5.78 -33.71 28.51
N GLN A 483 -6.24 -32.74 29.30
CA GLN A 483 -6.26 -32.85 30.76
C GLN A 483 -7.04 -34.07 31.26
N GLU A 484 -8.14 -34.44 30.61
CA GLU A 484 -8.94 -35.62 30.97
C GLU A 484 -8.29 -36.94 30.52
N LEU A 485 -7.40 -36.90 29.52
CA LEU A 485 -6.76 -38.08 28.94
C LEU A 485 -5.33 -38.34 29.47
N VAL A 486 -4.72 -37.41 30.18
CA VAL A 486 -3.42 -37.62 30.83
C VAL A 486 -3.57 -38.70 31.91
N PHE A 487 -2.87 -39.82 31.73
CA PHE A 487 -2.78 -40.90 32.70
C PHE A 487 -1.34 -41.07 33.17
N ASP A 488 -1.14 -41.53 34.40
CA ASP A 488 0.18 -41.86 34.95
C ASP A 488 0.59 -43.28 34.52
N PRO A 489 1.57 -43.44 33.62
CA PRO A 489 2.03 -44.76 33.18
C PRO A 489 2.90 -45.48 34.22
N ASP A 490 3.54 -44.75 35.13
CA ASP A 490 4.54 -45.29 36.05
C ASP A 490 3.96 -45.55 37.46
N GLY A 491 2.72 -45.12 37.71
CA GLY A 491 1.99 -45.35 38.97
C GLY A 491 2.60 -44.62 40.18
N TYR A 492 3.35 -43.55 39.90
CA TYR A 492 4.18 -42.82 40.85
C TYR A 492 3.45 -41.61 41.47
N PHE A 493 2.40 -41.09 40.84
CA PHE A 493 1.63 -39.94 41.31
C PHE A 493 0.45 -40.36 42.19
N ASP A 494 0.72 -40.54 43.49
CA ASP A 494 -0.28 -40.82 44.54
C ASP A 494 -0.64 -39.52 45.31
N PRO A 495 -1.95 -39.26 45.61
CA PRO A 495 -2.42 -38.08 46.37
C PRO A 495 -1.72 -37.81 47.72
N THR A 496 -1.01 -38.81 48.25
CA THR A 496 -0.42 -38.84 49.60
C THR A 496 1.09 -38.55 49.60
N ASN A 497 1.76 -38.56 48.44
CA ASN A 497 3.23 -38.54 48.32
C ASN A 497 3.77 -37.46 47.35
N ILE A 498 3.37 -36.19 47.55
CA ILE A 498 4.07 -35.06 46.92
C ILE A 498 5.39 -34.84 47.68
N ARG A 499 6.55 -34.91 46.99
CA ARG A 499 7.84 -34.63 47.63
C ARG A 499 7.85 -33.21 48.20
N PRO A 500 8.29 -32.97 49.45
CA PRO A 500 8.25 -31.64 50.08
C PRO A 500 9.04 -30.54 49.36
N GLU A 501 9.94 -30.90 48.44
CA GLU A 501 10.90 -29.98 47.82
C GLU A 501 10.78 -29.87 46.28
N SER A 502 9.95 -30.71 45.63
CA SER A 502 9.77 -30.67 44.17
C SER A 502 8.43 -31.25 43.72
N ILE A 503 7.72 -30.57 42.82
CA ILE A 503 6.51 -31.09 42.17
C ILE A 503 6.91 -31.69 40.82
N GLU A 504 6.78 -33.01 40.69
CA GLU A 504 6.86 -33.70 39.41
C GLU A 504 5.41 -33.92 38.91
N THR A 505 5.12 -33.61 37.65
CA THR A 505 3.79 -33.78 37.05
C THR A 505 3.88 -33.93 35.53
N LEU A 506 2.98 -34.72 34.95
CA LEU A 506 2.83 -34.87 33.51
C LEU A 506 2.17 -33.64 32.86
N MET A 507 1.28 -32.97 33.59
CA MET A 507 0.60 -31.76 33.14
C MET A 507 0.27 -30.86 34.34
N LEU A 508 0.67 -29.59 34.27
CA LEU A 508 0.28 -28.55 35.20
C LEU A 508 -0.72 -27.60 34.53
N SER A 509 -1.91 -27.49 35.10
CA SER A 509 -2.89 -26.46 34.73
C SER A 509 -2.98 -25.43 35.85
N VAL A 510 -2.81 -24.15 35.51
CA VAL A 510 -2.85 -23.02 36.45
C VAL A 510 -3.98 -22.07 36.02
N GLY A 511 -4.95 -21.87 36.90
CA GLY A 511 -6.16 -21.07 36.67
C GLY A 511 -7.44 -21.92 36.75
N ALA A 512 -8.59 -21.27 36.58
CA ALA A 512 -9.91 -21.91 36.65
C ALA A 512 -10.72 -21.75 35.36
N LYS A 513 -11.66 -22.68 35.11
CA LYS A 513 -12.58 -22.62 33.95
C LYS A 513 -13.25 -21.24 33.81
N SER A 514 -13.75 -20.70 34.91
CA SER A 514 -14.45 -19.41 34.97
C SER A 514 -13.57 -18.20 34.76
N GLN A 515 -12.24 -18.37 34.83
CA GLN A 515 -11.27 -17.32 34.58
C GLN A 515 -10.81 -17.31 33.12
N ASN A 516 -11.17 -18.32 32.32
CA ASN A 516 -10.69 -18.45 30.94
C ASN A 516 -11.50 -17.60 29.94
N PHE A 517 -11.35 -16.29 30.08
CA PHE A 517 -11.95 -15.27 29.21
C PHE A 517 -10.95 -14.16 28.87
N SER A 518 -11.19 -13.47 27.77
CA SER A 518 -10.51 -12.24 27.38
C SER A 518 -11.48 -11.06 27.45
N LEU A 519 -10.92 -9.86 27.57
CA LEU A 519 -11.66 -8.60 27.58
C LEU A 519 -11.33 -7.82 26.32
N ASN A 520 -12.34 -7.35 25.61
CA ASN A 520 -12.20 -6.54 24.41
C ASN A 520 -12.84 -5.16 24.64
N GLY A 521 -12.06 -4.09 24.42
CA GLY A 521 -12.54 -2.71 24.63
C GLY A 521 -12.76 -2.30 26.09
N VAL A 522 -12.34 -3.10 27.08
CA VAL A 522 -12.48 -2.79 28.51
C VAL A 522 -11.22 -2.13 29.05
N ARG A 523 -11.38 -0.96 29.68
CA ARG A 523 -10.34 -0.23 30.40
C ARG A 523 -10.69 -0.22 31.88
N ILE A 524 -9.73 -0.62 32.72
CA ILE A 524 -9.84 -0.59 34.18
C ILE A 524 -8.95 0.55 34.69
N GLU A 525 -9.55 1.48 35.43
CA GLU A 525 -8.92 2.70 35.96
C GLU A 525 -9.04 2.73 37.48
N PRO A 526 -8.15 2.07 38.24
CA PRO A 526 -8.02 2.36 39.65
C PRO A 526 -7.44 3.78 39.83
N ASN A 527 -7.77 4.44 40.94
CA ASN A 527 -7.39 5.83 41.21
C ASN A 527 -8.06 6.84 40.26
N TYR A 528 -9.32 6.57 39.89
CA TYR A 528 -10.05 7.43 38.95
C TYR A 528 -10.11 8.87 39.46
N GLN A 529 -9.78 9.84 38.59
CA GLN A 529 -9.65 11.27 38.95
C GLN A 529 -8.64 11.56 40.07
N ASN A 530 -7.59 10.74 40.20
CA ASN A 530 -6.58 10.81 41.27
C ASN A 530 -7.13 10.52 42.67
N ASP A 531 -8.23 9.76 42.79
CA ASP A 531 -8.78 9.31 44.08
C ASP A 531 -8.62 7.79 44.24
N ALA A 532 -7.75 7.37 45.16
CA ALA A 532 -7.43 5.96 45.42
C ALA A 532 -8.61 5.11 45.94
N ASN A 533 -9.70 5.77 46.32
CA ASN A 533 -10.93 5.12 46.78
C ASN A 533 -12.00 5.04 45.67
N LYS A 534 -11.62 5.38 44.43
CA LYS A 534 -12.48 5.28 43.23
C LYS A 534 -11.86 4.39 42.16
N ILE A 535 -12.71 3.59 41.53
CA ILE A 535 -12.36 2.79 40.36
C ILE A 535 -13.45 2.95 39.29
N ALA A 536 -13.00 3.23 38.06
CA ALA A 536 -13.85 3.26 36.88
C ALA A 536 -13.50 2.08 35.96
N ILE A 537 -14.52 1.42 35.43
CA ILE A 537 -14.38 0.32 34.48
C ILE A 537 -15.29 0.61 33.29
N SER A 538 -14.72 0.67 32.08
CA SER A 538 -15.49 0.99 30.88
C SER A 538 -16.43 -0.13 30.47
N SER A 539 -17.39 0.19 29.60
CA SER A 539 -18.12 -0.82 28.84
C SER A 539 -17.18 -1.58 27.90
N GLY A 540 -17.59 -2.77 27.46
CA GLY A 540 -16.86 -3.57 26.48
C GLY A 540 -17.39 -5.00 26.42
N ASP A 541 -16.64 -5.90 25.80
CA ASP A 541 -17.04 -7.31 25.66
C ASP A 541 -16.20 -8.21 26.57
N LEU A 542 -16.87 -9.11 27.28
CA LEU A 542 -16.25 -10.26 27.94
C LEU A 542 -16.43 -11.50 27.06
N ILE A 543 -15.33 -12.00 26.53
CA ILE A 543 -15.31 -13.13 25.58
C ILE A 543 -14.83 -14.37 26.33
N HIS A 544 -15.75 -15.27 26.68
CA HIS A 544 -15.37 -16.50 27.34
C HIS A 544 -14.92 -17.57 26.33
N ARG A 545 -13.90 -18.36 26.67
CA ARG A 545 -13.37 -19.41 25.78
C ARG A 545 -14.11 -20.74 25.88
N GLU A 546 -14.66 -21.06 27.06
CA GLU A 546 -15.38 -22.33 27.29
C GLU A 546 -16.87 -22.22 27.68
N LEU A 547 -17.27 -21.23 28.48
CA LEU A 547 -18.66 -21.06 28.92
C LEU A 547 -19.49 -20.32 27.86
N LYS A 548 -20.67 -20.87 27.56
CA LYS A 548 -21.67 -20.26 26.67
C LYS A 548 -23.06 -20.32 27.26
N ILE A 549 -23.91 -19.44 26.75
CA ILE A 549 -25.36 -19.61 26.79
C ILE A 549 -25.76 -20.35 25.51
N GLU A 550 -26.32 -21.55 25.65
CA GLU A 550 -26.78 -22.35 24.51
C GLU A 550 -27.76 -21.55 23.65
N GLY A 551 -27.51 -21.52 22.33
CA GLY A 551 -28.31 -20.76 21.38
C GLY A 551 -28.02 -19.25 21.29
N LEU A 552 -27.28 -18.65 22.23
CA LEU A 552 -26.94 -17.22 22.19
C LEU A 552 -25.45 -16.96 21.96
N GLY A 553 -24.55 -17.73 22.58
CA GLY A 553 -23.10 -17.62 22.35
C GLY A 553 -22.25 -17.43 23.61
N TYR A 554 -21.05 -16.88 23.43
CA TYR A 554 -19.94 -16.86 24.41
C TYR A 554 -19.51 -15.44 24.85
N ILE A 555 -20.19 -14.39 24.35
CA ILE A 555 -19.75 -13.00 24.48
C ILE A 555 -20.77 -12.23 25.30
N TRP A 556 -20.40 -11.78 26.49
CA TRP A 556 -21.24 -10.93 27.32
C TRP A 556 -20.89 -9.45 27.09
N ILE A 557 -21.91 -8.65 26.80
CA ILE A 557 -21.77 -7.20 26.68
C ILE A 557 -21.79 -6.59 28.10
N MET A 558 -20.72 -5.92 28.48
CA MET A 558 -20.50 -5.35 29.80
C MET A 558 -20.85 -3.87 29.83
N THR A 559 -21.62 -3.45 30.82
CA THR A 559 -21.90 -2.03 31.07
C THR A 559 -20.76 -1.37 31.85
N GLU A 560 -20.59 -0.06 31.68
CA GLU A 560 -19.64 0.70 32.51
C GLU A 560 -19.99 0.62 34.00
N GLY A 561 -18.97 0.69 34.85
CA GLY A 561 -19.11 0.65 36.31
C GLY A 561 -18.20 1.68 36.99
N LEU A 562 -18.79 2.49 37.87
CA LEU A 562 -18.08 3.43 38.73
C LEU A 562 -18.32 3.01 40.19
N PHE A 563 -17.24 2.72 40.92
CA PHE A 563 -17.31 2.34 42.33
C PHE A 563 -16.56 3.38 43.16
N GLU A 564 -17.27 3.97 44.13
CA GLU A 564 -16.78 5.06 44.97
C GLU A 564 -16.81 4.66 46.44
N GLY A 565 -16.00 5.33 47.26
CA GLY A 565 -16.00 5.13 48.71
C GLY A 565 -15.37 3.83 49.19
N LEU A 566 -14.43 3.27 48.42
CA LEU A 566 -13.66 2.10 48.83
C LEU A 566 -12.78 2.43 50.05
N ASP A 567 -12.72 1.54 51.03
CA ASP A 567 -11.90 1.71 52.24
C ASP A 567 -10.41 1.55 51.89
N PRO A 568 -9.55 2.56 52.16
CA PRO A 568 -8.13 2.48 51.86
C PRO A 568 -7.41 1.34 52.59
N ALA A 569 -7.91 0.89 53.74
CA ALA A 569 -7.30 -0.19 54.51
C ALA A 569 -7.64 -1.60 54.00
N LYS A 570 -8.61 -1.73 53.09
CA LYS A 570 -9.12 -3.03 52.63
C LYS A 570 -8.76 -3.34 51.18
N ALA A 571 -8.59 -4.64 50.91
CA ALA A 571 -8.53 -5.19 49.56
C ALA A 571 -9.93 -5.62 49.08
N TYR A 572 -10.14 -5.60 47.77
CA TYR A 572 -11.42 -5.95 47.15
C TYR A 572 -11.21 -6.94 46.00
N TYR A 573 -12.19 -7.81 45.76
CA TYR A 573 -12.26 -8.69 44.60
C TYR A 573 -13.07 -8.02 43.50
N LEU A 574 -12.54 -8.06 42.27
CA LEU A 574 -13.22 -7.59 41.07
C LEU A 574 -13.76 -8.79 40.30
N SER A 575 -15.04 -8.78 39.98
CA SER A 575 -15.70 -9.82 39.21
C SER A 575 -16.67 -9.25 38.18
N ALA A 576 -16.92 -10.01 37.12
CA ALA A 576 -18.00 -9.74 36.17
C ALA A 576 -19.22 -10.58 36.58
N LYS A 577 -20.33 -9.90 36.87
CA LYS A 577 -21.64 -10.52 37.11
C LYS A 577 -22.35 -10.65 35.75
N CYS A 578 -22.28 -11.83 35.16
CA CYS A 578 -22.81 -12.14 33.83
C CYS A 578 -24.14 -12.89 33.92
N SER A 579 -25.14 -12.55 33.10
CA SER A 579 -26.42 -13.28 33.08
C SER A 579 -26.27 -14.67 32.45
N LYS A 580 -26.99 -15.67 32.96
CA LYS A 580 -27.08 -17.02 32.38
C LYS A 580 -28.10 -17.13 31.25
N THR A 581 -29.00 -16.16 31.10
CA THR A 581 -30.11 -16.18 30.13
C THR A 581 -30.00 -15.11 29.06
N ALA A 582 -29.16 -14.09 29.25
CA ALA A 582 -28.89 -13.03 28.29
C ALA A 582 -27.39 -12.74 28.23
N LEU A 583 -26.87 -12.38 27.05
CA LEU A 583 -25.47 -12.01 26.83
C LEU A 583 -25.15 -10.58 27.34
N THR A 584 -25.50 -10.30 28.59
CA THR A 584 -25.29 -9.02 29.27
C THR A 584 -24.63 -9.24 30.63
N GLY A 585 -23.80 -8.30 31.06
CA GLY A 585 -23.14 -8.35 32.36
C GLY A 585 -22.83 -6.97 32.93
N VAL A 586 -22.57 -6.95 34.23
CA VAL A 586 -22.18 -5.76 34.99
C VAL A 586 -20.94 -6.07 35.83
N TRP A 587 -20.16 -5.06 36.18
CA TRP A 587 -19.02 -5.22 37.09
C TRP A 587 -19.48 -5.29 38.55
N ASP A 588 -18.79 -6.07 39.39
CA ASP A 588 -19.02 -6.20 40.83
C ASP A 588 -17.69 -6.13 41.58
N VAL A 589 -17.62 -5.22 42.57
CA VAL A 589 -16.49 -5.06 43.48
C VAL A 589 -16.95 -5.44 44.89
N SER A 590 -16.29 -6.41 45.52
CA SER A 590 -16.71 -6.96 46.82
C SER A 590 -15.54 -7.22 47.77
N GLU A 591 -15.75 -7.14 49.08
CA GLU A 591 -14.72 -7.46 50.09
C GLU A 591 -14.47 -8.97 50.21
N THR A 592 -15.44 -9.79 49.81
CA THR A 592 -15.40 -11.25 49.88
C THR A 592 -15.41 -11.86 48.50
N SER A 593 -14.53 -12.83 48.24
CA SER A 593 -14.50 -13.55 46.97
C SER A 593 -15.82 -14.30 46.75
N ARG A 594 -16.38 -14.21 45.53
CA ARG A 594 -17.61 -14.89 45.14
C ARG A 594 -17.33 -16.16 44.34
N ARG A 595 -18.14 -17.20 44.55
CA ARG A 595 -18.13 -18.42 43.71
C ARG A 595 -18.89 -18.17 42.41
N VAL A 596 -18.51 -18.90 41.36
CA VAL A 596 -19.07 -18.75 40.00
C VAL A 596 -20.59 -18.86 39.98
N ASP A 597 -21.15 -19.81 40.71
CA ASP A 597 -22.59 -20.10 40.75
C ASP A 597 -23.24 -19.69 42.08
N GLU A 598 -22.69 -18.68 42.76
CA GLU A 598 -23.18 -18.25 44.08
C GLU A 598 -24.60 -17.68 44.04
N GLU A 599 -24.96 -16.97 42.96
CA GLU A 599 -26.29 -16.38 42.77
C GLU A 599 -27.05 -17.10 41.64
N THR A 600 -28.31 -17.45 41.91
CA THR A 600 -29.16 -18.09 40.90
C THR A 600 -29.40 -17.12 39.74
N GLY A 601 -29.19 -17.58 38.50
CA GLY A 601 -29.38 -16.78 37.29
C GLY A 601 -28.15 -16.00 36.81
N TYR A 602 -27.08 -15.93 37.60
CA TYR A 602 -25.85 -15.22 37.25
C TYR A 602 -24.61 -16.12 37.34
N LEU A 603 -23.57 -15.75 36.59
CA LEU A 603 -22.21 -16.26 36.67
C LEU A 603 -21.32 -15.14 37.20
N TYR A 604 -20.61 -15.40 38.30
CA TYR A 604 -19.57 -14.51 38.82
C TYR A 604 -18.21 -14.95 38.28
N LEU A 605 -17.72 -14.24 37.26
CA LEU A 605 -16.42 -14.50 36.65
C LEU A 605 -15.37 -13.62 37.33
N ASN A 606 -14.48 -14.23 38.11
CA ASN A 606 -13.48 -13.50 38.87
C ASN A 606 -12.40 -12.92 37.93
N LEU A 607 -12.21 -11.60 37.97
CA LEU A 607 -11.28 -10.85 37.14
C LEU A 607 -9.92 -10.69 37.81
N GLY A 608 -9.90 -10.43 39.12
CA GLY A 608 -8.69 -10.08 39.84
C GLY A 608 -8.95 -9.46 41.21
N VAL A 609 -7.89 -8.86 41.77
CA VAL A 609 -7.87 -8.27 43.11
C VAL A 609 -7.40 -6.83 43.04
N LEU A 610 -8.09 -5.95 43.78
CA LEU A 610 -7.67 -4.59 44.12
C LEU A 610 -7.00 -4.63 45.48
N TYR A 611 -5.76 -4.16 45.57
CA TYR A 611 -5.02 -4.12 46.83
C TYR A 611 -5.54 -3.00 47.74
N ASN A 612 -5.14 -3.01 49.01
CA ASN A 612 -5.28 -1.84 49.88
C ASN A 612 -4.40 -0.68 49.37
N VAL A 613 -4.70 0.54 49.81
CA VAL A 613 -3.96 1.74 49.37
C VAL A 613 -2.57 1.75 49.99
N PHE A 614 -1.56 2.00 49.16
CA PHE A 614 -0.17 2.21 49.55
C PHE A 614 0.37 3.45 48.83
N GLU A 615 1.04 4.35 49.55
CA GLU A 615 1.55 5.63 49.01
C GLU A 615 0.51 6.41 48.19
N ASP A 616 -0.69 6.60 48.75
CA ASP A 616 -1.83 7.31 48.15
C ASP A 616 -2.33 6.72 46.82
N LYS A 617 -1.97 5.47 46.51
CA LYS A 617 -2.42 4.76 45.30
C LYS A 617 -2.94 3.37 45.62
N ARG A 618 -3.93 2.96 44.82
CA ARG A 618 -4.49 1.61 44.80
C ARG A 618 -4.02 0.89 43.54
N ASP A 619 -3.32 -0.23 43.74
CA ASP A 619 -2.93 -1.12 42.65
C ASP A 619 -3.95 -2.25 42.44
N TYR A 620 -3.84 -2.92 41.30
CA TYR A 620 -4.67 -4.06 40.95
C TYR A 620 -3.86 -5.15 40.25
N SER A 621 -4.32 -6.40 40.36
CA SER A 621 -3.77 -7.54 39.65
C SER A 621 -4.87 -8.35 39.00
N LEU A 622 -4.75 -8.59 37.70
CA LEU A 622 -5.65 -9.46 36.94
C LEU A 622 -5.25 -10.92 37.12
N THR A 623 -6.23 -11.76 37.37
CA THR A 623 -6.05 -13.21 37.56
C THR A 623 -6.85 -14.02 36.53
N ASN A 624 -7.30 -13.39 35.44
CA ASN A 624 -7.99 -14.07 34.36
C ASN A 624 -7.00 -14.78 33.40
N GLY A 625 -7.45 -15.89 32.83
CA GLY A 625 -6.70 -16.75 31.93
C GLY A 625 -6.44 -18.16 32.49
N MET A 626 -5.85 -19.01 31.66
CA MET A 626 -5.31 -20.30 32.05
C MET A 626 -3.94 -20.52 31.42
N THR A 627 -3.06 -21.19 32.16
CA THR A 627 -1.76 -21.67 31.68
C THR A 627 -1.73 -23.18 31.73
N TYR A 628 -1.30 -23.81 30.64
CA TYR A 628 -1.06 -25.25 30.56
C TYR A 628 0.43 -25.49 30.33
N ILE A 629 1.04 -26.32 31.16
CA ILE A 629 2.41 -26.81 31.00
C ILE A 629 2.34 -28.33 30.90
N ASN A 630 2.83 -28.87 29.80
CA ASN A 630 3.01 -30.29 29.55
C ASN A 630 4.41 -30.51 28.96
N GLY A 631 4.84 -31.76 28.81
CA GLY A 631 6.19 -32.07 28.31
C GLY A 631 6.56 -31.25 27.07
N ALA A 632 7.65 -30.48 27.16
CA ALA A 632 8.20 -29.60 26.12
C ALA A 632 7.30 -28.43 25.63
N GLN A 633 6.13 -28.17 26.24
CA GLN A 633 5.22 -27.10 25.79
C GLN A 633 4.63 -26.29 26.96
N ILE A 634 4.64 -24.96 26.80
CA ILE A 634 3.95 -24.01 27.68
C ILE A 634 2.96 -23.22 26.83
N THR A 635 1.67 -23.31 27.16
CA THR A 635 0.60 -22.51 26.54
C THR A 635 0.06 -21.53 27.57
N THR A 636 0.33 -20.23 27.39
CA THR A 636 -0.09 -19.18 28.33
C THR A 636 -0.42 -17.88 27.60
N GLY A 637 -1.15 -16.98 28.27
CA GLY A 637 -1.51 -15.67 27.73
C GLY A 637 -0.38 -14.64 27.84
N LYS A 638 0.33 -14.58 28.97
CA LYS A 638 1.39 -13.60 29.23
C LYS A 638 2.49 -14.22 30.09
N ILE A 639 3.74 -14.16 29.61
CA ILE A 639 4.94 -14.41 30.40
C ILE A 639 5.55 -13.06 30.75
N SER A 640 5.71 -12.78 32.04
CA SER A 640 6.31 -11.53 32.54
C SER A 640 7.37 -11.90 33.58
N ALA A 641 8.59 -11.41 33.38
CA ALA A 641 9.69 -11.56 34.33
C ALA A 641 10.56 -10.29 34.30
N GLU A 642 11.31 -10.03 35.37
CA GLU A 642 12.30 -8.94 35.41
C GLU A 642 13.33 -9.09 34.27
N ARG A 643 13.77 -10.32 34.03
CA ARG A 643 14.61 -10.72 32.90
C ARG A 643 14.22 -12.12 32.44
N ILE A 644 14.01 -12.28 31.14
CA ILE A 644 13.88 -13.59 30.48
C ILE A 644 15.18 -13.82 29.73
N ASP A 645 15.98 -14.79 30.18
CA ASP A 645 17.24 -15.18 29.53
C ASP A 645 17.02 -16.48 28.76
N VAL A 646 17.22 -16.44 27.44
CA VAL A 646 17.08 -17.61 26.56
C VAL A 646 18.43 -17.86 25.91
N GLU A 647 19.14 -18.88 26.40
CA GLU A 647 20.51 -19.19 25.98
C GLU A 647 20.59 -19.67 24.52
N GLN A 648 19.55 -20.40 24.06
CA GLN A 648 19.45 -20.92 22.70
C GLN A 648 17.99 -20.89 22.22
N LEU A 649 17.64 -19.96 21.34
CA LEU A 649 16.34 -19.93 20.64
C LEU A 649 16.52 -20.37 19.19
N PHE A 650 16.83 -21.65 18.96
CA PHE A 650 16.87 -22.25 17.62
C PHE A 650 15.50 -22.86 17.30
N SER A 651 14.69 -22.13 16.56
CA SER A 651 13.46 -22.65 15.95
C SER A 651 13.57 -22.53 14.43
N GLU A 652 13.07 -23.53 13.69
CA GLU A 652 12.96 -23.45 12.23
C GLU A 652 12.11 -22.26 11.78
N GLU A 653 11.14 -21.85 12.62
CA GLU A 653 10.32 -20.66 12.43
C GLU A 653 9.95 -20.01 13.78
N ILE A 654 10.00 -18.68 13.85
CA ILE A 654 9.44 -17.89 14.96
C ILE A 654 8.38 -16.97 14.38
N THR A 655 7.10 -17.28 14.60
CA THR A 655 5.98 -16.47 14.12
C THR A 655 5.48 -15.55 15.23
N ALA A 656 5.63 -14.23 15.06
CA ALA A 656 5.07 -13.23 15.98
C ALA A 656 4.20 -12.24 15.20
N THR A 657 2.89 -12.31 15.38
CA THR A 657 1.90 -11.54 14.59
C THR A 657 1.76 -10.08 15.02
N ASN A 658 2.24 -9.70 16.21
CA ASN A 658 2.19 -8.33 16.74
C ASN A 658 3.42 -8.00 17.61
N PHE A 659 4.61 -8.28 17.10
CA PHE A 659 5.85 -8.02 17.82
C PHE A 659 6.12 -6.50 17.90
N ASN A 660 5.89 -5.89 19.07
CA ASN A 660 6.19 -4.48 19.32
C ASN A 660 7.42 -4.38 20.24
N LEU A 661 8.52 -3.88 19.69
CA LEU A 661 9.78 -3.71 20.40
C LEU A 661 10.11 -2.20 20.42
N ASN A 662 9.99 -1.59 21.60
CA ASN A 662 10.19 -0.14 21.76
C ASN A 662 11.69 0.22 21.60
N THR A 663 12.55 -0.53 22.29
CA THR A 663 14.01 -0.48 22.18
C THR A 663 14.57 -1.87 22.48
N GLY A 664 15.52 -2.34 21.67
CA GLY A 664 16.21 -3.62 21.92
C GLY A 664 17.03 -4.09 20.73
N ARG A 665 17.76 -5.19 20.93
CA ARG A 665 18.71 -5.76 19.97
C ARG A 665 18.17 -7.07 19.41
N ILE A 666 18.03 -7.17 18.09
CA ILE A 666 17.73 -8.42 17.38
C ILE A 666 18.96 -8.76 16.54
N GLY A 667 19.77 -9.71 16.98
CA GLY A 667 21.05 -10.02 16.30
C GLY A 667 22.01 -8.82 16.28
N ASN A 668 22.46 -8.39 15.11
CA ASN A 668 23.36 -7.23 14.93
C ASN A 668 22.62 -5.91 14.60
N PHE A 669 21.31 -5.87 14.76
CA PHE A 669 20.51 -4.68 14.47
C PHE A 669 19.93 -4.07 15.74
N TRP A 670 19.83 -2.76 15.76
CA TRP A 670 19.11 -1.98 16.76
C TRP A 670 17.70 -1.71 16.26
N VAL A 671 16.74 -1.63 17.18
CA VAL A 671 15.40 -1.11 16.88
C VAL A 671 15.19 0.17 17.69
N GLU A 672 14.92 1.27 16.99
CA GLU A 672 14.60 2.58 17.57
C GLU A 672 13.37 3.14 16.85
N ASP A 673 12.32 3.52 17.60
CA ASP A 673 11.04 4.02 17.08
C ASP A 673 10.41 3.13 15.97
N GLY A 674 10.46 1.81 16.15
CA GLY A 674 9.91 0.84 15.20
C GLY A 674 10.71 0.70 13.89
N LYS A 675 11.90 1.31 13.80
CA LYS A 675 12.82 1.17 12.66
C LYS A 675 13.97 0.26 13.03
N ILE A 676 14.26 -0.70 12.15
CA ILE A 676 15.49 -1.49 12.21
C ILE A 676 16.61 -0.60 11.70
N ILE A 677 17.53 -0.24 12.58
CA ILE A 677 18.71 0.55 12.26
C ILE A 677 19.97 -0.31 12.44
N PRO A 678 20.92 -0.25 11.50
CA PRO A 678 22.20 -0.92 11.68
C PRO A 678 22.94 -0.34 12.89
N PHE A 679 23.74 -1.18 13.53
CA PHE A 679 24.50 -0.84 14.75
C PHE A 679 25.31 0.46 14.58
N LYS A 680 24.97 1.49 15.37
CA LYS A 680 25.88 2.62 15.65
C LYS A 680 26.65 2.30 16.92
N GLY A 681 27.92 1.95 16.78
CA GLY A 681 28.80 1.80 17.94
C GLY A 681 28.93 3.11 18.72
N GLU A 682 29.12 3.01 20.03
CA GLU A 682 29.30 4.13 20.98
C GLU A 682 30.49 5.08 20.69
N PHE A 683 31.20 4.87 19.59
CA PHE A 683 32.28 5.74 19.15
C PHE A 683 32.00 6.27 17.74
N GLY A 684 31.00 7.16 17.61
CA GLY A 684 30.94 8.28 16.65
C GLY A 684 31.30 8.05 15.17
N TYR A 685 31.37 6.83 14.68
CA TYR A 685 31.69 6.48 13.30
C TYR A 685 30.55 5.64 12.75
N ASP A 686 29.90 6.16 11.71
CA ASP A 686 28.89 5.43 10.95
C ASP A 686 29.53 4.17 10.32
N LEU A 687 29.35 3.03 10.97
CA LEU A 687 29.54 1.72 10.35
C LEU A 687 28.36 1.52 9.39
N TYR A 688 28.60 1.76 8.11
CA TYR A 688 27.67 1.39 7.04
C TYR A 688 27.64 -0.14 6.89
N ASP A 689 26.96 -0.82 7.81
CA ASP A 689 26.41 -2.15 7.52
C ASP A 689 25.12 -1.91 6.74
N MET A 690 25.23 -1.77 5.41
CA MET A 690 24.06 -1.73 4.55
C MET A 690 23.49 -3.14 4.41
N LEU A 691 22.26 -3.33 4.87
CA LEU A 691 21.43 -4.47 4.49
C LEU A 691 21.15 -4.40 2.98
N GLU A 692 21.78 -5.26 2.19
CA GLU A 692 21.49 -5.40 0.76
C GLU A 692 20.46 -6.52 0.57
N LEU A 693 19.20 -6.15 0.34
CA LEU A 693 18.15 -7.10 -0.07
C LEU A 693 18.40 -7.50 -1.53
N ARG A 694 18.94 -8.70 -1.76
CA ARG A 694 19.04 -9.31 -3.10
C ARG A 694 18.02 -10.42 -3.27
N THR A 695 17.64 -10.66 -4.52
CA THR A 695 16.52 -11.50 -4.96
C THR A 695 16.66 -13.01 -4.66
N ASN A 696 17.82 -13.49 -4.21
CA ASN A 696 18.11 -14.92 -4.09
C ASN A 696 18.68 -15.31 -2.71
N GLY A 697 17.81 -15.46 -1.69
CA GLY A 697 18.10 -16.22 -0.46
C GLY A 697 19.09 -15.63 0.56
N PHE A 698 19.05 -16.14 1.79
CA PHE A 698 19.91 -15.74 2.91
C PHE A 698 21.27 -16.46 2.86
N THR A 699 22.37 -15.73 2.75
CA THR A 699 23.72 -16.24 3.05
C THR A 699 24.50 -15.22 3.86
N PHE A 700 25.06 -15.65 4.99
CA PHE A 700 26.06 -14.90 5.73
C PHE A 700 27.37 -14.93 4.95
N ASP A 701 27.81 -13.80 4.42
CA ASP A 701 29.17 -13.67 3.90
C ASP A 701 30.06 -13.14 5.03
N SER A 702 30.74 -14.06 5.71
CA SER A 702 31.73 -13.74 6.72
C SER A 702 33.01 -13.26 6.03
N MET A 703 33.20 -11.94 5.88
CA MET A 703 34.58 -11.43 5.82
C MET A 703 35.16 -11.48 7.23
N ASN A 704 35.87 -12.58 7.49
CA ASN A 704 36.68 -12.85 8.68
C ASN A 704 37.39 -11.59 9.20
N ARG A 705 36.88 -11.00 10.28
CA ARG A 705 37.78 -10.41 11.29
C ARG A 705 38.06 -11.49 12.31
N PHE A 706 39.16 -12.20 12.10
CA PHE A 706 39.83 -12.88 13.21
C PHE A 706 40.13 -11.80 14.26
N ARG A 707 39.40 -11.92 15.37
CA ARG A 707 39.70 -11.27 16.62
C ARG A 707 40.85 -12.08 17.23
N ASP A 708 42.08 -11.67 16.98
CA ASP A 708 43.21 -12.14 17.78
C ASP A 708 43.50 -11.09 18.85
N ASP A 709 43.41 -11.58 20.09
CA ASP A 709 43.53 -10.84 21.32
C ASP A 709 44.95 -10.29 21.55
N PHE A 710 45.03 -9.20 22.33
CA PHE A 710 46.21 -8.75 23.09
C PHE A 710 47.47 -8.28 22.31
N PHE A 711 47.68 -6.96 22.35
CA PHE A 711 48.94 -6.22 22.10
C PHE A 711 49.66 -6.40 20.75
N GLY A 712 49.67 -5.35 19.93
CA GLY A 712 50.73 -5.12 18.94
C GLY A 712 50.24 -4.91 17.50
N TYR A 713 50.51 -3.72 16.97
CA TYR A 713 50.12 -3.25 15.65
C TYR A 713 50.83 -3.98 14.49
N THR A 714 50.06 -4.61 13.58
CA THR A 714 50.28 -4.55 12.10
C THR A 714 49.17 -5.32 11.35
N THR A 715 48.30 -4.62 10.64
CA THR A 715 47.41 -5.22 9.62
C THR A 715 47.69 -4.57 8.27
N GLY A 716 48.59 -5.17 7.50
CA GLY A 716 48.73 -4.87 6.08
C GLY A 716 47.79 -5.77 5.27
N VAL A 717 46.96 -5.16 4.41
CA VAL A 717 46.17 -5.90 3.40
C VAL A 717 47.11 -6.20 2.23
N LYS A 718 47.45 -7.48 1.99
CA LYS A 718 48.10 -7.89 0.75
C LYS A 718 47.03 -8.16 -0.31
N MET A 719 46.96 -7.32 -1.34
CA MET A 719 46.28 -7.65 -2.60
C MET A 719 47.32 -8.03 -3.66
N SER A 720 46.90 -8.92 -4.57
CA SER A 720 47.68 -9.65 -5.57
C SER A 720 48.69 -8.81 -6.37
N THR A 721 49.85 -9.41 -6.63
CA THR A 721 50.92 -8.92 -7.51
C THR A 721 50.42 -8.69 -8.95
N LEU A 722 50.59 -7.48 -9.47
CA LEU A 722 50.58 -7.21 -10.92
C LEU A 722 51.95 -7.64 -11.50
N GLU A 723 51.95 -8.16 -12.73
CA GLU A 723 53.10 -8.82 -13.40
C GLU A 723 54.41 -7.99 -13.51
N ASN A 724 54.40 -6.72 -13.10
CA ASN A 724 55.58 -5.84 -13.13
C ASN A 724 56.12 -5.43 -11.74
N GLY A 725 55.75 -6.14 -10.67
CA GLY A 725 56.44 -6.02 -9.37
C GLY A 725 56.21 -4.71 -8.58
N ALA A 726 55.28 -3.84 -9.00
CA ALA A 726 54.87 -2.68 -8.20
C ALA A 726 53.75 -3.07 -7.21
N MET A 727 53.96 -2.80 -5.91
CA MET A 727 52.94 -2.91 -4.87
C MET A 727 52.39 -1.53 -4.50
N LEU A 728 51.08 -1.44 -4.31
CA LEU A 728 50.40 -0.29 -3.69
C LEU A 728 50.24 -0.60 -2.19
N ASP A 729 50.93 0.17 -1.34
CA ASP A 729 50.85 0.02 0.12
C ASP A 729 50.04 1.18 0.72
N LEU A 730 48.98 0.84 1.48
CA LEU A 730 48.14 1.79 2.21
C LEU A 730 48.26 1.47 3.71
N SER A 731 49.26 2.06 4.36
CA SER A 731 49.46 1.93 5.80
C SER A 731 49.13 3.22 6.54
N HIS A 732 48.47 3.07 7.70
CA HIS A 732 48.14 4.16 8.64
C HIS A 732 49.28 4.25 9.68
N TYR A 733 49.82 5.46 9.92
CA TYR A 733 50.74 5.69 11.03
C TYR A 733 50.28 6.90 11.85
N THR A 734 50.00 6.69 13.13
CA THR A 734 49.77 7.77 14.09
C THR A 734 51.11 8.40 14.46
N ALA A 735 51.16 9.73 14.44
CA ALA A 735 52.36 10.52 14.68
C ALA A 735 52.98 10.25 16.06
N GLY A 736 54.22 9.76 16.06
CA GLY A 736 55.08 9.60 17.23
C GLY A 736 56.38 8.93 16.80
N ASP A 737 57.50 9.59 17.08
CA ASP A 737 58.89 9.13 16.96
C ASP A 737 59.53 9.09 15.56
N ILE A 738 60.19 10.21 15.26
CA ILE A 738 61.40 10.28 14.46
C ILE A 738 62.48 9.46 15.21
N ASN A 739 63.03 8.42 14.57
CA ASN A 739 64.35 7.76 14.78
C ASN A 739 64.24 6.23 14.83
N HIS A 740 64.52 5.55 13.71
CA HIS A 740 65.62 4.57 13.61
C HIS A 740 65.64 3.92 12.21
N GLU A 741 66.84 3.95 11.63
CA GLU A 741 67.45 3.03 10.67
C GLU A 741 66.59 1.86 10.13
N GLN A 742 66.10 1.98 8.89
CA GLN A 742 66.11 0.86 7.95
C GLN A 742 66.63 1.34 6.59
N LYS A 743 67.93 1.13 6.39
CA LYS A 743 68.60 1.21 5.09
C LYS A 743 68.10 0.06 4.20
N ASN A 744 67.93 0.38 2.92
CA ASN A 744 67.80 -0.52 1.77
C ASN A 744 66.46 -1.25 1.56
N HIS A 745 65.47 -0.53 1.05
CA HIS A 745 64.48 -1.12 0.14
C HIS A 745 64.21 -0.18 -1.05
N PRO A 746 64.31 -0.65 -2.31
CA PRO A 746 64.01 0.15 -3.49
C PRO A 746 62.50 0.06 -3.75
N TYR A 747 61.70 0.92 -3.09
CA TYR A 747 60.28 1.07 -3.40
C TYR A 747 60.02 2.50 -3.86
N THR A 748 59.93 2.70 -5.18
CA THR A 748 59.32 3.87 -5.80
C THR A 748 57.81 3.70 -5.76
N GLY A 749 57.18 4.20 -4.70
CA GLY A 749 55.73 4.22 -4.54
C GLY A 749 55.26 5.62 -4.15
N ILE A 750 54.19 6.09 -4.79
CA ILE A 750 53.50 7.33 -4.41
C ILE A 750 52.79 7.08 -3.08
N ARG A 751 53.17 7.79 -2.01
CA ARG A 751 52.42 7.84 -0.74
C ARG A 751 51.41 8.97 -0.78
N ILE A 752 50.12 8.66 -0.67
CA ILE A 752 49.04 9.64 -0.51
C ILE A 752 48.61 9.62 0.96
N ASN A 753 48.90 10.70 1.67
CA ASN A 753 48.59 10.83 3.10
C ASN A 753 47.25 11.55 3.25
N MET A 754 46.22 10.88 3.80
CA MET A 754 44.88 11.45 3.90
C MET A 754 44.43 11.48 5.36
N GLN A 755 44.25 12.68 5.92
CA GLN A 755 43.58 12.85 7.21
C GLN A 755 42.08 12.56 7.06
N ASN A 756 41.45 12.12 8.17
CA ASN A 756 40.12 11.51 8.26
C ASN A 756 38.94 12.23 7.56
N ALA A 757 39.10 13.49 7.13
CA ALA A 757 38.02 14.27 6.52
C ALA A 757 37.78 14.04 5.00
N PHE A 758 38.62 13.26 4.30
CA PHE A 758 38.58 13.23 2.82
C PHE A 758 38.60 11.83 2.18
N ARG A 759 37.89 10.83 2.73
CA ARG A 759 37.89 9.45 2.19
C ARG A 759 37.48 9.27 0.72
N ASN A 760 36.95 10.30 0.04
CA ASN A 760 36.46 10.21 -1.35
C ASN A 760 37.28 11.04 -2.37
N ALA A 761 38.49 11.51 -2.06
CA ALA A 761 39.21 12.43 -2.95
C ALA A 761 39.95 11.76 -4.14
N LEU A 762 39.81 10.45 -4.35
CA LEU A 762 40.31 9.78 -5.54
C LEU A 762 39.16 9.05 -6.25
N ASN A 763 38.64 9.66 -7.31
CA ASN A 763 37.62 9.05 -8.15
C ASN A 763 38.21 8.85 -9.55
N ILE A 764 38.32 7.60 -10.00
CA ILE A 764 38.79 7.27 -11.35
C ILE A 764 37.54 6.93 -12.17
N PHE A 765 37.11 7.86 -13.03
CA PHE A 765 36.02 7.63 -13.96
C PHE A 765 36.47 8.00 -15.37
N ARG A 766 36.30 7.07 -16.33
CA ARG A 766 36.52 7.28 -17.77
C ARG A 766 37.86 7.96 -18.13
N GLY A 767 38.98 7.39 -17.67
CA GLY A 767 40.31 7.72 -18.18
C GLY A 767 40.84 9.12 -17.83
N SER A 768 40.28 9.81 -16.84
CA SER A 768 40.81 11.08 -16.33
C SER A 768 41.01 11.04 -14.81
N ILE A 769 42.16 11.56 -14.36
CA ILE A 769 42.51 11.76 -12.94
C ILE A 769 42.30 13.24 -12.63
N SER A 770 41.32 13.55 -11.79
CA SER A 770 41.16 14.89 -11.22
C SER A 770 41.63 14.88 -9.77
N VAL A 771 42.65 15.67 -9.47
CA VAL A 771 43.12 15.91 -8.09
C VAL A 771 42.55 17.25 -7.66
N TRP A 772 41.65 17.24 -6.67
CA TRP A 772 41.18 18.48 -6.05
C TRP A 772 42.29 19.03 -5.15
N GLY A 773 43.12 19.93 -5.70
CA GLY A 773 44.02 20.79 -4.93
C GLY A 773 43.37 22.13 -4.62
N TYR A 774 43.67 22.71 -3.45
CA TYR A 774 43.29 24.08 -3.12
C TYR A 774 43.63 25.05 -4.28
N PRO A 775 42.80 26.06 -4.59
CA PRO A 775 42.97 26.97 -5.74
C PRO A 775 44.21 27.89 -5.66
N CYS A 776 45.10 27.68 -4.70
CA CYS A 776 46.28 28.51 -4.44
C CYS A 776 47.63 27.81 -4.67
N PHE A 777 47.66 26.55 -5.10
CA PHE A 777 48.95 25.86 -5.29
C PHE A 777 49.53 26.09 -6.69
N ASN A 778 50.67 26.79 -6.72
CA ASN A 778 51.55 26.97 -7.87
C ASN A 778 52.93 26.39 -7.50
N GLY A 779 53.30 25.23 -8.05
CA GLY A 779 54.64 24.66 -7.83
C GLY A 779 54.98 23.47 -8.72
N ALA A 780 56.22 22.96 -8.61
CA ALA A 780 56.71 21.79 -9.32
C ALA A 780 56.95 20.63 -8.33
N VAL A 781 56.53 19.41 -8.70
CA VAL A 781 56.67 18.20 -7.87
C VAL A 781 57.54 17.17 -8.59
N PRO A 782 58.69 16.73 -8.02
CA PRO A 782 59.56 15.74 -8.65
C PRO A 782 58.93 14.35 -8.71
N LEU A 783 59.09 13.67 -9.84
CA LEU A 783 58.60 12.31 -10.10
C LEU A 783 59.61 11.20 -9.74
N GLY A 784 60.82 11.56 -9.33
CA GLY A 784 61.88 10.62 -8.96
C GLY A 784 62.65 10.01 -10.14
N ASP A 785 62.25 10.27 -11.38
CA ASP A 785 62.94 9.86 -12.62
C ASP A 785 63.69 11.02 -13.31
N GLY A 786 63.89 12.13 -12.60
CA GLY A 786 64.50 13.35 -13.12
C GLY A 786 63.52 14.33 -13.77
N ARG A 787 62.22 14.01 -13.82
CA ARG A 787 61.15 14.90 -14.28
C ARG A 787 60.34 15.51 -13.13
N TYR A 788 59.65 16.59 -13.43
CA TYR A 788 58.82 17.38 -12.53
C TYR A 788 57.44 17.58 -13.14
N MET A 789 56.39 17.43 -12.33
CA MET A 789 55.02 17.83 -12.65
C MET A 789 54.75 19.25 -12.18
N HIS A 790 54.38 20.14 -13.09
CA HIS A 790 54.13 21.55 -12.82
C HIS A 790 52.63 21.80 -12.67
N TYR A 791 52.23 22.44 -11.56
CA TYR A 791 50.84 22.74 -11.22
C TYR A 791 50.63 24.25 -11.09
N ARG A 792 49.52 24.78 -11.64
CA ARG A 792 49.07 26.16 -11.41
C ARG A 792 47.57 26.17 -11.08
N GLN A 793 47.20 26.87 -10.01
CA GLN A 793 45.84 26.90 -9.46
C GLN A 793 45.24 25.49 -9.25
N GLY A 794 46.10 24.52 -8.86
CA GLY A 794 45.68 23.14 -8.64
C GLY A 794 45.51 22.28 -9.90
N LEU A 795 45.72 22.82 -11.10
CA LEU A 795 45.69 22.07 -12.37
C LEU A 795 47.10 21.71 -12.83
N LEU A 796 47.30 20.46 -13.26
CA LEU A 796 48.54 20.01 -13.89
C LEU A 796 48.66 20.67 -15.27
N ILE A 797 49.76 21.36 -15.53
CA ILE A 797 49.98 22.12 -16.76
C ILE A 797 50.93 21.36 -17.70
N GLU A 798 52.05 20.86 -17.15
CA GLU A 798 53.06 20.14 -17.93
C GLU A 798 53.93 19.23 -17.06
N VAL A 799 54.66 18.31 -17.71
CA VAL A 799 55.66 17.44 -17.08
C VAL A 799 56.96 17.53 -17.89
N ASN A 800 58.03 18.05 -17.29
CA ASN A 800 59.32 18.26 -17.96
C ASN A 800 60.51 17.91 -17.03
N THR A 801 61.76 18.03 -17.48
CA THR A 801 62.96 17.78 -16.65
C THR A 801 63.45 18.99 -15.86
N ASP A 802 62.79 20.14 -15.98
CA ASP A 802 63.16 21.39 -15.33
C ASP A 802 62.39 21.56 -14.01
N ALA A 803 63.12 21.84 -12.92
CA ALA A 803 62.53 22.06 -11.61
C ALA A 803 61.92 23.46 -11.45
N THR A 804 62.23 24.39 -12.36
CA THR A 804 61.77 25.76 -12.30
C THR A 804 60.45 25.97 -13.02
N MET A 805 59.57 26.74 -12.41
CA MET A 805 58.25 27.09 -12.95
C MET A 805 58.41 27.82 -14.30
N PRO A 806 57.70 27.40 -15.36
CA PRO A 806 57.75 28.10 -16.65
C PRO A 806 57.35 29.57 -16.51
N GLN A 807 58.23 30.49 -16.93
CA GLN A 807 57.89 31.90 -17.10
C GLN A 807 56.97 32.02 -18.31
N VAL A 808 55.71 32.37 -18.09
CA VAL A 808 54.76 32.56 -19.19
C VAL A 808 54.79 34.03 -19.59
N ASN A 809 55.21 34.31 -20.83
CA ASN A 809 54.89 35.56 -21.51
C ASN A 809 53.37 35.67 -21.61
N SER A 810 52.85 36.85 -21.22
CA SER A 810 51.45 37.25 -21.14
C SER A 810 50.49 36.61 -22.13
#